data_AF-A0A4Q6AWC2-F1
#
_entry.id   AF-A0A4Q6AWC2-F1
#
_cell.length_a   1.000
_cell.length_b   1.000
_cell.length_c   1.000
_cell.angle_alpha   90.00
_cell.angle_beta   90.00
_cell.angle_gamma   90.00
#
_symmetry.space_group_name_H-M   'P 1'
#
loop_
_entity.id
_entity.type
_entity.pdbx_description
1 polymer ?
#
loop_
_entity_poly.entity_id
_entity_poly.type
_entity_poly.pdbx_seq_one_letter_code
_entity_poly.pdbx_strand_id
1 'polypeptide(L)'
;NNHTFTLGFEFEQRIQTYYSVSGTGLWNVGRGLLNRHLNLGAIDTSTAKFVGMGPDSIPIYDFDFVYQTDADGNITNQSQFDKNVRKILGVGPGVEVDIDQLTQDQVNQLNVNMFSAGELLDNGVVSYQGYTHDGKRSTKKTEFADYFRADNEATRPQDAFRPIYMAGFIEDKFAIDDLILRLGVRVDRYDANQMVLKDKYAMVDLETVGELGDRFKTFANAEGLPTPQADWVVYVDQDPLTAPSDGNLSAFTVTGYRSGDTFYNAQGEVVENPLEVRSSGGYFPFFTRSSNPTFIEARKLSLEAFKDYEPQIIVAPRLSFSFPISEDALFFAHYDMMAQRPEQIATNPSDYYYLNGQVNNLISNGTLKPQKKIDYQVGFQQRLTQSSGLTLKAFYSDYRDLIQVRQIVASYPQSPYLTFDNLDYGTVKGLTIEYDLRRTANLTMGASYTLQFAQGTGSGATSGFDLAQAGGQVRTLIPLDYDQRHALKLNMDYRFRDGEGIIGGHPILQNTGINFNIYAGSGTPYSRASNPTTTADFTVNERNFLAGSPNGSRLPGNVRAGLRIDKDFKLPVAKDSKKAPKVINVYYRVQNLFNQQNVLGVYRFTGSPTDDAFISERFIPREGNINDLSFVDLYMIKLQNPGNFSLPRRSYIGVTFNF
;
A
#
# COMPACT_ATOMS: atom_id res chain seq x y z
N ASN A 1 15.34 -12.23 -46.87
CA ASN A 1 14.88 -11.42 -45.72
C ASN A 1 13.56 -11.97 -45.23
N ASN A 2 13.59 -12.62 -44.07
CA ASN A 2 12.39 -13.20 -43.46
C ASN A 2 11.83 -12.20 -42.46
N HIS A 3 10.58 -11.79 -42.64
CA HIS A 3 9.83 -10.95 -41.70
C HIS A 3 8.82 -11.81 -40.93
N THR A 4 8.56 -11.45 -39.69
CA THR A 4 7.54 -12.06 -38.85
C THR A 4 6.86 -10.96 -38.08
N PHE A 5 5.66 -10.60 -38.54
CA PHE A 5 4.81 -9.62 -37.89
C PHE A 5 4.00 -10.30 -36.78
N THR A 6 4.07 -9.74 -35.58
CA THR A 6 3.24 -10.14 -34.45
C THR A 6 2.39 -8.94 -34.05
N LEU A 7 1.10 -9.17 -33.89
CA LEU A 7 0.17 -8.18 -33.37
C LEU A 7 -0.64 -8.81 -32.25
N GLY A 8 -1.04 -8.01 -31.28
CA GLY A 8 -1.93 -8.47 -30.23
C GLY A 8 -2.62 -7.32 -29.54
N PHE A 9 -3.73 -7.64 -28.89
CA PHE A 9 -4.50 -6.71 -28.09
C PHE A 9 -4.90 -7.38 -26.78
N GLU A 10 -5.15 -6.55 -25.77
CA GLU A 10 -5.57 -6.98 -24.45
C GLU A 10 -6.65 -5.99 -23.97
N PHE A 11 -7.72 -6.54 -23.40
CA PHE A 11 -8.71 -5.78 -22.66
C PHE A 11 -8.89 -6.48 -21.30
N GLU A 12 -8.77 -5.70 -20.23
CA GLU A 12 -9.01 -6.19 -18.88
C GLU A 12 -9.87 -5.18 -18.14
N GLN A 13 -10.93 -5.68 -17.49
CA GLN A 13 -11.67 -4.95 -16.49
C GLN A 13 -11.61 -5.74 -15.19
N ARG A 14 -11.02 -5.13 -14.16
CA ARG A 14 -10.95 -5.72 -12.82
C ARG A 14 -11.99 -5.07 -11.93
N ILE A 15 -12.75 -5.86 -11.19
CA ILE A 15 -13.68 -5.36 -10.17
C ILE A 15 -13.04 -5.61 -8.81
N GLN A 16 -12.77 -4.54 -8.07
CA GLN A 16 -12.25 -4.59 -6.71
C GLN A 16 -13.35 -4.16 -5.73
N THR A 17 -13.55 -5.00 -4.72
CA THR A 17 -14.51 -4.77 -3.64
C THR A 17 -13.88 -5.26 -2.35
N TYR A 18 -14.17 -4.60 -1.24
CA TYR A 18 -13.73 -5.07 0.06
C TYR A 18 -14.77 -4.76 1.14
N TYR A 19 -14.75 -5.55 2.20
CA TYR A 19 -15.53 -5.33 3.41
C TYR A 19 -14.70 -5.79 4.60
N SER A 20 -14.60 -4.94 5.61
CA SER A 20 -13.91 -5.20 6.87
C SER A 20 -14.74 -4.67 8.01
N VAL A 21 -14.81 -5.42 9.10
CA VAL A 21 -15.51 -5.04 10.32
C VAL A 21 -14.74 -5.49 11.55
N SER A 22 -14.63 -4.61 12.55
CA SER A 22 -14.01 -4.90 13.83
C SER A 22 -15.03 -5.52 14.78
N GLY A 23 -15.00 -6.85 14.93
CA GLY A 23 -15.96 -7.56 15.79
C GLY A 23 -15.95 -7.09 17.25
N THR A 24 -14.78 -6.86 17.84
CA THR A 24 -14.66 -6.30 19.19
C THR A 24 -15.07 -4.83 19.24
N GLY A 25 -14.76 -4.07 18.18
CA GLY A 25 -15.17 -2.67 18.04
C GLY A 25 -16.69 -2.50 18.05
N LEU A 26 -17.44 -3.39 17.40
CA LEU A 26 -18.91 -3.35 17.38
C LEU A 26 -19.51 -3.38 18.79
N TRP A 27 -18.95 -4.19 19.70
CA TRP A 27 -19.42 -4.24 21.08
C TRP A 27 -19.18 -2.93 21.83
N ASN A 28 -18.00 -2.33 21.64
CA ASN A 28 -17.68 -1.03 22.26
C ASN A 28 -18.58 0.08 21.74
N VAL A 29 -18.82 0.11 20.43
CA VAL A 29 -19.74 1.06 19.80
C VAL A 29 -21.17 0.82 20.29
N GLY A 30 -21.63 -0.44 20.33
CA GLY A 30 -22.95 -0.81 20.84
C GLY A 30 -23.19 -0.32 22.27
N ARG A 31 -22.23 -0.52 23.19
CA ARG A 31 -22.28 0.01 24.56
C ARG A 31 -22.42 1.52 24.59
N GLY A 32 -21.66 2.22 23.75
CA GLY A 32 -21.70 3.68 23.68
C GLY A 32 -22.95 4.24 23.02
N LEU A 33 -23.64 3.46 22.18
CA LEU A 33 -24.84 3.89 21.44
C LEU A 33 -26.15 3.62 22.17
N LEU A 34 -26.20 2.60 23.02
CA LEU A 34 -27.38 2.31 23.84
C LEU A 34 -27.61 3.40 24.88
N ASN A 35 -28.89 3.64 25.19
CA ASN A 35 -29.33 4.55 26.25
C ASN A 35 -28.92 6.03 26.11
N ARG A 36 -28.30 6.45 25.00
CA ARG A 36 -27.83 7.84 24.80
C ARG A 36 -28.92 8.91 24.90
N HIS A 37 -30.18 8.54 24.62
CA HIS A 37 -31.34 9.43 24.73
C HIS A 37 -31.91 9.51 26.15
N LEU A 38 -31.49 8.63 27.06
CA LEU A 38 -31.96 8.62 28.44
C LEU A 38 -31.23 9.67 29.29
N ASN A 39 -31.97 10.34 30.14
CA ASN A 39 -31.42 11.06 31.27
C ASN A 39 -31.36 10.14 32.48
N LEU A 40 -30.23 9.44 32.66
CA LEU A 40 -30.03 8.50 33.78
C LEU A 40 -30.06 9.17 35.17
N GLY A 41 -30.04 10.51 35.23
CA GLY A 41 -30.23 11.27 36.47
C GLY A 41 -31.69 11.58 36.81
N ALA A 42 -32.66 11.22 35.97
CA ALA A 42 -34.07 11.57 36.14
C ALA A 42 -35.02 10.40 35.80
N ILE A 43 -35.95 10.13 36.71
CA ILE A 43 -36.99 9.11 36.56
C ILE A 43 -38.36 9.74 36.27
N ASP A 44 -39.16 9.08 35.44
CA ASP A 44 -40.55 9.45 35.20
C ASP A 44 -41.45 8.79 36.25
N THR A 45 -41.79 9.55 37.29
CA THR A 45 -42.65 9.10 38.39
C THR A 45 -44.04 8.64 37.96
N SER A 46 -44.51 9.01 36.76
CA SER A 46 -45.81 8.57 36.22
C SER A 46 -45.80 7.12 35.73
N THR A 47 -44.61 6.52 35.57
CA THR A 47 -44.41 5.18 35.00
C THR A 47 -44.21 4.08 36.05
N ALA A 48 -44.50 4.36 37.33
CA ALA A 48 -44.26 3.44 38.43
C ALA A 48 -44.84 2.04 38.21
N LYS A 49 -43.98 1.02 38.20
CA LYS A 49 -44.33 -0.41 38.09
C LYS A 49 -44.00 -1.11 39.40
N PHE A 50 -44.98 -1.72 40.06
CA PHE A 50 -44.73 -2.50 41.27
C PHE A 50 -43.94 -3.78 40.94
N VAL A 51 -42.77 -3.96 41.56
CA VAL A 51 -41.86 -5.09 41.29
C VAL A 51 -41.88 -6.13 42.41
N GLY A 52 -42.28 -5.75 43.61
CA GLY A 52 -42.40 -6.67 44.74
C GLY A 52 -42.30 -6.00 46.10
N MET A 53 -42.11 -6.81 47.13
CA MET A 53 -41.93 -6.34 48.51
C MET A 53 -40.48 -6.55 48.92
N GLY A 54 -39.83 -5.50 49.40
CA GLY A 54 -38.50 -5.55 49.98
C GLY A 54 -38.50 -6.10 51.42
N PRO A 55 -37.33 -6.06 52.08
CA PRO A 55 -37.24 -6.31 53.52
C PRO A 55 -38.27 -5.43 54.25
N ASP A 56 -38.95 -6.00 55.26
CA ASP A 56 -39.97 -5.32 56.06
C ASP A 56 -41.25 -4.91 55.33
N SER A 57 -41.60 -5.58 54.22
CA SER A 57 -42.86 -5.36 53.50
C SER A 57 -42.98 -4.00 52.80
N ILE A 58 -41.86 -3.34 52.51
CA ILE A 58 -41.84 -2.08 51.77
C ILE A 58 -42.08 -2.35 50.28
N PRO A 59 -43.10 -1.75 49.63
CA PRO A 59 -43.34 -1.94 48.21
C PRO A 59 -42.22 -1.29 47.39
N ILE A 60 -41.62 -2.07 46.49
CA ILE A 60 -40.58 -1.62 45.55
C ILE A 60 -41.26 -1.32 44.21
N TYR A 61 -40.99 -0.12 43.69
CA TYR A 61 -41.42 0.31 42.38
C TYR A 61 -40.22 0.54 41.48
N ASP A 62 -40.36 0.17 40.21
CA ASP A 62 -39.44 0.49 39.14
C ASP A 62 -40.03 1.60 38.28
N PHE A 63 -39.16 2.44 37.72
CA PHE A 63 -39.54 3.63 36.99
C PHE A 63 -38.77 3.69 35.68
N ASP A 64 -39.42 4.15 34.62
CA ASP A 64 -38.74 4.46 33.39
C ASP A 64 -37.93 5.76 33.55
N PHE A 65 -36.81 5.88 32.83
CA PHE A 65 -36.00 7.09 32.76
C PHE A 65 -36.63 8.14 31.83
N VAL A 66 -36.39 9.42 32.14
CA VAL A 66 -36.84 10.54 31.31
C VAL A 66 -36.03 10.62 30.02
N TYR A 67 -36.69 10.91 28.90
CA TYR A 67 -36.08 11.19 27.60
C TYR A 67 -36.76 12.38 26.92
N GLN A 68 -36.12 12.95 25.91
CA GLN A 68 -36.62 14.12 25.18
C GLN A 68 -37.14 13.73 23.79
N THR A 69 -38.16 14.45 23.32
CA THR A 69 -38.68 14.34 21.95
C THR A 69 -38.61 15.70 21.26
N ASP A 70 -38.40 15.68 19.94
CA ASP A 70 -38.53 16.88 19.10
C ASP A 70 -40.00 17.26 18.89
N ALA A 71 -40.24 18.33 18.12
CA ALA A 71 -41.58 18.84 17.82
C ALA A 71 -42.44 17.86 17.01
N ASP A 72 -41.81 16.91 16.30
CA ASP A 72 -42.47 15.88 15.50
C ASP A 72 -42.69 14.58 16.30
N GLY A 73 -42.30 14.57 17.58
CA GLY A 73 -42.44 13.42 18.48
C GLY A 73 -41.35 12.37 18.34
N ASN A 74 -40.26 12.65 17.60
CA ASN A 74 -39.12 11.74 17.54
C ASN A 74 -38.23 11.90 18.76
N ILE A 75 -37.78 10.78 19.32
CA ILE A 75 -36.86 10.78 20.46
C ILE A 75 -35.51 11.36 20.02
N THR A 76 -35.08 12.43 20.69
CA THR A 76 -33.81 13.09 20.40
C THR A 76 -32.65 12.25 20.92
N ASN A 77 -31.50 12.31 20.24
CA ASN A 77 -30.27 11.57 20.58
C ASN A 77 -30.39 10.04 20.65
N GLN A 78 -31.49 9.45 20.18
CA GLN A 78 -31.62 8.00 20.11
C GLN A 78 -30.96 7.44 18.85
N SER A 79 -29.98 6.55 19.03
CA SER A 79 -29.27 5.88 17.95
C SER A 79 -30.16 4.88 17.20
N GLN A 80 -29.84 4.59 15.93
CA GLN A 80 -30.49 3.56 15.13
C GLN A 80 -30.24 2.17 15.72
N PHE A 81 -29.03 1.92 16.21
CA PHE A 81 -28.71 0.72 16.97
C PHE A 81 -29.62 0.55 18.20
N ASP A 82 -29.78 1.57 19.04
CA ASP A 82 -30.64 1.53 20.22
C ASP A 82 -32.11 1.24 19.85
N LYS A 83 -32.65 1.92 18.83
CA LYS A 83 -34.01 1.66 18.31
C LYS A 83 -34.19 0.19 17.91
N ASN A 84 -33.22 -0.35 17.18
CA ASN A 84 -33.28 -1.72 16.67
C ASN A 84 -33.13 -2.75 17.79
N VAL A 85 -32.25 -2.51 18.76
CA VAL A 85 -32.09 -3.39 19.93
C VAL A 85 -33.36 -3.37 20.80
N ARG A 86 -33.92 -2.21 21.12
CA ARG A 86 -35.16 -2.13 21.92
C ARG A 86 -36.33 -2.84 21.27
N LYS A 87 -36.43 -2.79 19.94
CA LYS A 87 -37.44 -3.50 19.16
C LYS A 87 -37.35 -5.02 19.30
N ILE A 88 -36.14 -5.59 19.34
CA ILE A 88 -35.99 -7.04 19.56
C ILE A 88 -36.25 -7.43 21.02
N LEU A 89 -35.93 -6.55 21.98
CA LEU A 89 -36.16 -6.79 23.40
C LEU A 89 -37.61 -6.55 23.82
N GLY A 90 -38.39 -5.83 23.01
CA GLY A 90 -39.77 -5.45 23.34
C GLY A 90 -39.86 -4.44 24.47
N VAL A 91 -38.82 -3.61 24.68
CA VAL A 91 -38.74 -2.63 25.77
C VAL A 91 -39.05 -1.21 25.27
N GLY A 92 -39.66 -0.41 26.15
CA GLY A 92 -39.96 0.98 25.87
C GLY A 92 -38.72 1.87 25.80
N PRO A 93 -38.83 3.10 25.26
CA PRO A 93 -37.70 4.01 25.15
C PRO A 93 -37.15 4.50 26.50
N GLY A 94 -37.94 4.48 27.56
CA GLY A 94 -37.52 4.90 28.91
C GLY A 94 -36.79 3.81 29.73
N VAL A 95 -36.69 2.57 29.23
CA VAL A 95 -36.07 1.47 29.99
C VAL A 95 -34.55 1.46 29.77
N GLU A 96 -33.74 1.32 30.81
CA GLU A 96 -32.29 1.14 30.60
C GLU A 96 -31.99 -0.25 30.01
N VAL A 97 -31.12 -0.31 29.00
CA VAL A 97 -30.70 -1.57 28.37
C VAL A 97 -29.20 -1.75 28.55
N ASP A 98 -28.80 -2.81 29.26
CA ASP A 98 -27.39 -3.23 29.36
C ASP A 98 -27.11 -4.37 28.38
N ILE A 99 -26.24 -4.12 27.40
CA ILE A 99 -25.89 -5.09 26.37
C ILE A 99 -25.16 -6.31 26.93
N ASP A 100 -24.45 -6.15 28.06
CA ASP A 100 -23.66 -7.22 28.69
C ASP A 100 -24.52 -8.14 29.56
N GLN A 101 -25.78 -7.76 29.81
CA GLN A 101 -26.79 -8.56 30.52
C GLN A 101 -27.74 -9.31 29.57
N LEU A 102 -27.54 -9.19 28.26
CA LEU A 102 -28.36 -9.89 27.28
C LEU A 102 -28.16 -11.41 27.39
N THR A 103 -29.27 -12.14 27.30
CA THR A 103 -29.24 -13.60 27.19
C THR A 103 -28.60 -14.03 25.87
N GLN A 104 -28.09 -15.27 25.81
CA GLN A 104 -27.47 -15.79 24.58
C GLN A 104 -28.41 -15.71 23.37
N ASP A 105 -29.71 -15.95 23.55
CA ASP A 105 -30.69 -15.88 22.47
C ASP A 105 -30.94 -14.45 21.99
N GLN A 106 -30.83 -13.45 22.87
CA GLN A 106 -30.89 -12.03 22.50
C GLN A 106 -29.61 -11.60 21.79
N VAL A 107 -28.44 -12.04 22.26
CA VAL A 107 -27.15 -11.78 21.62
C VAL A 107 -27.13 -12.37 20.20
N ASN A 108 -27.67 -13.57 20.01
CA ASN A 108 -27.76 -14.23 18.69
C ASN A 108 -28.67 -13.48 17.68
N GLN A 109 -29.51 -12.56 18.14
CA GLN A 109 -30.33 -11.70 17.29
C GLN A 109 -29.62 -10.40 16.89
N LEU A 110 -28.53 -10.03 17.59
CA LEU A 110 -27.73 -8.87 17.25
C LEU A 110 -26.95 -9.10 15.96
N ASN A 111 -26.89 -8.06 15.12
CA ASN A 111 -26.20 -8.13 13.85
C ASN A 111 -25.77 -6.72 13.39
N VAL A 112 -24.91 -6.66 12.37
CA VAL A 112 -24.33 -5.38 11.89
C VAL A 112 -25.37 -4.47 11.22
N ASN A 113 -26.46 -5.02 10.66
CA ASN A 113 -27.52 -4.22 10.03
C ASN A 113 -28.38 -3.43 11.02
N MET A 114 -28.18 -3.67 12.32
CA MET A 114 -28.83 -2.88 13.36
C MET A 114 -28.24 -1.48 13.49
N PHE A 115 -27.01 -1.26 13.04
CA PHE A 115 -26.37 0.03 13.06
C PHE A 115 -26.66 0.80 11.76
N SER A 116 -26.67 2.12 11.83
CA SER A 116 -26.57 2.95 10.63
C SER A 116 -25.12 2.95 10.09
N ALA A 117 -24.95 3.29 8.81
CA ALA A 117 -23.61 3.45 8.24
C ALA A 117 -22.79 4.51 8.98
N GLY A 118 -23.40 5.64 9.39
CA GLY A 118 -22.75 6.68 10.17
C GLY A 118 -22.25 6.17 11.52
N GLU A 119 -23.08 5.43 12.26
CA GLU A 119 -22.69 4.84 13.55
C GLU A 119 -21.47 3.93 13.46
N LEU A 120 -21.33 3.19 12.35
CA LEU A 120 -20.18 2.31 12.13
C LEU A 120 -18.94 3.07 11.63
N LEU A 121 -19.12 3.98 10.67
CA LEU A 121 -18.03 4.72 10.03
C LEU A 121 -17.42 5.77 10.94
N ASP A 122 -18.24 6.51 11.71
CA ASP A 122 -17.79 7.53 12.65
C ASP A 122 -16.88 6.94 13.75
N ASN A 123 -17.09 5.66 14.08
CA ASN A 123 -16.29 4.93 15.06
C ASN A 123 -15.16 4.10 14.44
N GLY A 124 -14.98 4.15 13.11
CA GLY A 124 -13.93 3.42 12.41
C GLY A 124 -14.02 1.90 12.55
N VAL A 125 -15.20 1.35 12.84
CA VAL A 125 -15.38 -0.10 13.07
C VAL A 125 -15.74 -0.86 11.80
N VAL A 126 -16.09 -0.15 10.72
CA VAL A 126 -16.32 -0.73 9.40
C VAL A 126 -15.53 0.02 8.34
N SER A 127 -15.09 -0.70 7.30
CA SER A 127 -14.60 -0.10 6.07
C SER A 127 -15.03 -0.97 4.90
N TYR A 128 -15.55 -0.36 3.83
CA TYR A 128 -16.13 -1.11 2.73
C TYR A 128 -16.10 -0.34 1.40
N GLN A 129 -16.09 -1.08 0.31
CA GLN A 129 -16.25 -0.57 -1.05
C GLN A 129 -16.91 -1.63 -1.94
N GLY A 130 -17.97 -1.26 -2.66
CA GLY A 130 -18.80 -2.20 -3.41
C GLY A 130 -19.63 -3.15 -2.53
N TYR A 131 -19.75 -2.82 -1.25
CA TYR A 131 -20.62 -3.47 -0.26
C TYR A 131 -21.49 -2.40 0.41
N THR A 132 -22.59 -2.82 1.01
CA THR A 132 -23.33 -2.04 1.99
C THR A 132 -22.61 -2.07 3.34
N HIS A 133 -22.92 -1.13 4.24
CA HIS A 133 -22.33 -1.06 5.59
C HIS A 133 -22.54 -2.35 6.42
N ASP A 134 -23.59 -3.12 6.13
CA ASP A 134 -23.90 -4.40 6.78
C ASP A 134 -23.27 -5.63 6.08
N GLY A 135 -22.42 -5.42 5.08
CA GLY A 135 -21.61 -6.48 4.47
C GLY A 135 -22.28 -7.23 3.32
N LYS A 136 -23.38 -6.73 2.77
CA LYS A 136 -23.98 -7.29 1.55
C LYS A 136 -23.30 -6.69 0.33
N ARG A 137 -22.98 -7.52 -0.64
CA ARG A 137 -22.37 -7.05 -1.89
C ARG A 137 -23.35 -6.15 -2.64
N SER A 138 -22.91 -4.96 -3.03
CA SER A 138 -23.74 -4.05 -3.82
C SER A 138 -23.96 -4.63 -5.21
N THR A 139 -25.22 -4.65 -5.65
CA THR A 139 -25.63 -5.10 -6.99
C THR A 139 -25.96 -3.95 -7.93
N LYS A 140 -26.07 -2.73 -7.39
CA LYS A 140 -26.39 -1.52 -8.15
C LYS A 140 -25.15 -0.63 -8.24
N LYS A 141 -24.95 -0.01 -9.41
CA LYS A 141 -24.00 1.09 -9.58
C LYS A 141 -24.52 2.27 -8.76
N THR A 142 -23.68 2.83 -7.89
CA THR A 142 -23.98 4.03 -7.10
C THR A 142 -23.03 5.13 -7.52
N GLU A 143 -23.48 6.37 -7.51
CA GLU A 143 -22.64 7.51 -7.88
C GLU A 143 -21.76 7.94 -6.70
N PHE A 144 -20.60 8.51 -6.98
CA PHE A 144 -19.72 9.06 -5.94
C PHE A 144 -20.44 10.09 -5.06
N ALA A 145 -21.31 10.90 -5.67
CA ALA A 145 -22.14 11.89 -5.00
C ALA A 145 -23.14 11.28 -4.00
N ASP A 146 -23.62 10.04 -4.23
CA ASP A 146 -24.64 9.41 -3.39
C ASP A 146 -24.16 9.20 -1.94
N TYR A 147 -22.86 9.02 -1.73
CA TYR A 147 -22.26 8.90 -0.39
C TYR A 147 -22.49 10.16 0.46
N PHE A 148 -22.56 11.32 -0.19
CA PHE A 148 -22.57 12.63 0.44
C PHE A 148 -23.97 13.21 0.64
N ARG A 149 -24.99 12.64 -0.02
CA ARG A 149 -26.37 13.14 0.09
C ARG A 149 -26.97 12.81 1.45
N ALA A 150 -27.78 13.75 1.97
CA ALA A 150 -28.38 13.65 3.30
C ALA A 150 -29.40 12.50 3.41
N ASP A 151 -30.14 12.21 2.35
CA ASP A 151 -31.08 11.08 2.26
C ASP A 151 -30.39 9.70 2.38
N ASN A 152 -29.10 9.64 2.07
CA ASN A 152 -28.29 8.43 2.12
C ASN A 152 -27.43 8.32 3.39
N GLU A 153 -27.59 9.21 4.39
CA GLU A 153 -26.76 9.23 5.59
C GLU A 153 -26.76 7.90 6.36
N ALA A 154 -27.91 7.21 6.39
CA ALA A 154 -28.05 5.92 7.07
C ALA A 154 -27.35 4.77 6.33
N THR A 155 -27.06 4.91 5.03
CA THR A 155 -26.56 3.81 4.18
C THR A 155 -25.18 4.04 3.59
N ARG A 156 -24.78 5.31 3.38
CA ARG A 156 -23.51 5.77 2.79
C ARG A 156 -23.02 4.88 1.64
N PRO A 157 -23.79 4.77 0.54
CA PRO A 157 -23.49 3.83 -0.53
C PRO A 157 -22.13 4.13 -1.18
N GLN A 158 -21.36 3.07 -1.46
CA GLN A 158 -20.08 3.16 -2.15
C GLN A 158 -19.98 2.10 -3.24
N ASP A 159 -19.62 2.52 -4.45
CA ASP A 159 -19.53 1.62 -5.59
C ASP A 159 -18.22 0.80 -5.57
N ALA A 160 -18.19 -0.30 -6.31
CA ALA A 160 -16.97 -1.08 -6.53
C ALA A 160 -15.98 -0.31 -7.41
N PHE A 161 -14.68 -0.45 -7.12
CA PHE A 161 -13.63 0.12 -7.97
C PHE A 161 -13.46 -0.75 -9.24
N ARG A 162 -13.58 -0.14 -10.42
CA ARG A 162 -13.62 -0.86 -11.71
C ARG A 162 -12.67 -0.26 -12.76
N PRO A 163 -11.35 -0.32 -12.55
CA PRO A 163 -10.38 0.17 -13.51
C PRO A 163 -10.48 -0.61 -14.83
N ILE A 164 -10.24 0.11 -15.91
CA ILE A 164 -10.25 -0.41 -17.28
C ILE A 164 -8.83 -0.31 -17.81
N TYR A 165 -8.33 -1.41 -18.35
CA TYR A 165 -7.05 -1.47 -19.03
C TYR A 165 -7.23 -2.01 -20.44
N MET A 166 -6.57 -1.34 -21.38
CA MET A 166 -6.49 -1.77 -22.76
C MET A 166 -5.04 -1.70 -23.20
N ALA A 167 -4.58 -2.66 -23.97
CA ALA A 167 -3.29 -2.60 -24.62
C ALA A 167 -3.38 -3.10 -26.06
N GLY A 168 -2.56 -2.53 -26.94
CA GLY A 168 -2.33 -3.03 -28.28
C GLY A 168 -0.84 -3.02 -28.56
N PHE A 169 -0.33 -4.02 -29.27
CA PHE A 169 1.05 -4.02 -29.72
C PHE A 169 1.18 -4.51 -31.16
N ILE A 170 2.20 -4.01 -31.82
CA ILE A 170 2.70 -4.48 -33.10
C ILE A 170 4.22 -4.65 -32.99
N GLU A 171 4.75 -5.74 -33.51
CA GLU A 171 6.18 -6.05 -33.56
C GLU A 171 6.51 -6.65 -34.92
N ASP A 172 7.57 -6.17 -35.57
CA ASP A 172 8.21 -6.85 -36.69
C ASP A 172 9.55 -7.42 -36.22
N LYS A 173 9.69 -8.74 -36.37
CA LYS A 173 10.98 -9.42 -36.29
C LYS A 173 11.45 -9.69 -37.71
N PHE A 174 12.54 -9.07 -38.11
CA PHE A 174 13.14 -9.32 -39.41
C PHE A 174 14.61 -9.72 -39.32
N ALA A 175 14.99 -10.69 -40.14
CA ALA A 175 16.33 -11.22 -40.23
C ALA A 175 16.96 -10.83 -41.58
N ILE A 176 18.11 -10.16 -41.52
CA ILE A 176 18.95 -9.80 -42.66
C ILE A 176 20.30 -10.50 -42.43
N ASP A 177 20.62 -11.48 -43.26
CA ASP A 177 21.75 -12.39 -43.05
C ASP A 177 21.74 -12.94 -41.60
N ASP A 178 22.80 -12.67 -40.84
CA ASP A 178 22.93 -13.09 -39.46
C ASP A 178 22.43 -12.05 -38.43
N LEU A 179 22.02 -10.85 -38.87
CA LEU A 179 21.43 -9.82 -38.02
C LEU A 179 19.94 -10.10 -37.79
N ILE A 180 19.55 -10.23 -36.54
CA ILE A 180 18.16 -10.29 -36.10
C ILE A 180 17.80 -8.94 -35.47
N LEU A 181 16.83 -8.23 -36.05
CA LEU A 181 16.23 -7.04 -35.47
C LEU A 181 14.79 -7.33 -35.05
N ARG A 182 14.38 -6.80 -33.89
CA ARG A 182 12.98 -6.71 -33.48
C ARG A 182 12.66 -5.26 -33.19
N LEU A 183 11.63 -4.77 -33.84
CA LEU A 183 11.07 -3.45 -33.65
C LEU A 183 9.60 -3.61 -33.29
N GLY A 184 9.21 -3.11 -32.13
CA GLY A 184 7.82 -3.13 -31.71
C GLY A 184 7.43 -1.86 -31.00
N VAL A 185 6.13 -1.62 -30.97
CA VAL A 185 5.53 -0.58 -30.14
C VAL A 185 4.28 -1.18 -29.49
N ARG A 186 4.18 -0.99 -28.18
CA ARG A 186 2.99 -1.28 -27.39
C ARG A 186 2.37 0.05 -26.97
N VAL A 187 1.06 0.16 -27.04
CA VAL A 187 0.30 1.30 -26.51
C VAL A 187 -0.66 0.78 -25.45
N ASP A 188 -0.52 1.29 -24.24
CA ASP A 188 -1.36 0.97 -23.11
C ASP A 188 -2.28 2.16 -22.80
N ARG A 189 -3.57 1.90 -22.56
CA ARG A 189 -4.53 2.85 -22.01
C ARG A 189 -4.96 2.35 -20.65
N TYR A 190 -4.68 3.13 -19.62
CA TYR A 190 -5.09 2.87 -18.25
C TYR A 190 -6.11 3.91 -17.79
N ASP A 191 -7.26 3.46 -17.31
CA ASP A 191 -8.34 4.30 -16.85
C ASP A 191 -8.80 3.80 -15.48
N ALA A 192 -8.63 4.62 -14.44
CA ALA A 192 -9.06 4.24 -13.10
C ALA A 192 -10.59 4.20 -12.98
N ASN A 193 -11.34 4.87 -13.88
CA ASN A 193 -12.80 4.87 -13.95
C ASN A 193 -13.44 5.19 -12.58
N GLN A 194 -13.01 6.32 -12.00
CA GLN A 194 -13.42 6.80 -10.69
C GLN A 194 -13.29 8.32 -10.60
N MET A 195 -14.03 8.92 -9.66
CA MET A 195 -13.87 10.33 -9.33
C MET A 195 -12.57 10.59 -8.59
N VAL A 196 -11.94 11.71 -8.91
CA VAL A 196 -10.68 12.16 -8.32
C VAL A 196 -10.72 13.67 -8.09
N LEU A 197 -9.91 14.18 -7.15
CA LEU A 197 -9.80 15.62 -6.93
C LEU A 197 -9.26 16.32 -8.18
N LYS A 198 -9.84 17.47 -8.52
CA LYS A 198 -9.30 18.39 -9.54
C LYS A 198 -7.95 18.95 -9.08
N ASP A 199 -7.86 19.30 -7.80
CA ASP A 199 -6.67 19.84 -7.16
C ASP A 199 -6.44 19.15 -5.81
N LYS A 200 -5.24 18.63 -5.57
CA LYS A 200 -4.89 17.97 -4.30
C LYS A 200 -4.81 18.96 -3.12
N TYR A 201 -4.76 20.26 -3.34
CA TYR A 201 -4.72 21.25 -2.27
C TYR A 201 -6.12 21.68 -1.80
N ALA A 202 -7.21 21.28 -2.46
CA ALA A 202 -8.54 21.74 -2.08
C ALA A 202 -9.64 20.71 -2.32
N MET A 203 -10.54 20.57 -1.34
CA MET A 203 -11.79 19.80 -1.47
C MET A 203 -12.98 20.67 -1.91
N VAL A 204 -12.68 21.84 -2.46
CA VAL A 204 -13.64 22.82 -2.98
C VAL A 204 -13.26 23.15 -4.41
N ASP A 205 -14.21 23.63 -5.21
CA ASP A 205 -13.91 24.09 -6.56
C ASP A 205 -13.24 25.46 -6.46
N LEU A 206 -11.96 25.51 -6.81
CA LEU A 206 -11.13 26.71 -6.69
C LEU A 206 -11.37 27.64 -7.87
N GLU A 207 -11.26 28.95 -7.63
CA GLU A 207 -11.21 29.94 -8.70
C GLU A 207 -9.78 30.41 -8.93
N THR A 208 -9.31 30.26 -10.16
CA THR A 208 -8.05 30.79 -10.64
C THR A 208 -8.15 32.28 -10.92
N VAL A 209 -7.00 32.97 -11.03
CA VAL A 209 -6.91 34.39 -11.40
C VAL A 209 -7.64 34.68 -12.73
N GLY A 210 -7.55 33.77 -13.70
CA GLY A 210 -8.21 33.88 -14.99
C GLY A 210 -9.73 33.77 -14.90
N GLU A 211 -10.24 32.88 -14.04
CA GLU A 211 -11.68 32.71 -13.79
C GLU A 211 -12.27 33.90 -13.01
N LEU A 212 -11.49 34.50 -12.11
CA LEU A 212 -11.85 35.74 -11.43
C LEU A 212 -11.95 36.92 -12.41
N GLY A 213 -11.09 36.96 -13.43
CA GLY A 213 -11.08 38.02 -14.44
C GLY A 213 -10.96 39.40 -13.80
N ASP A 214 -11.85 40.33 -14.17
CA ASP A 214 -11.85 41.69 -13.59
C ASP A 214 -12.22 41.72 -12.10
N ARG A 215 -12.88 40.69 -11.56
CA ARG A 215 -13.18 40.61 -10.12
C ARG A 215 -11.88 40.58 -9.31
N PHE A 216 -10.81 39.98 -9.83
CA PHE A 216 -9.52 39.95 -9.13
C PHE A 216 -9.04 41.34 -8.66
N LYS A 217 -9.33 42.40 -9.44
CA LYS A 217 -8.95 43.78 -9.10
C LYS A 217 -9.73 44.38 -7.92
N THR A 218 -10.72 43.66 -7.40
CA THR A 218 -11.58 44.10 -6.29
C THR A 218 -11.18 43.55 -4.93
N PHE A 219 -10.12 42.72 -4.86
CA PHE A 219 -9.50 42.35 -3.57
C PHE A 219 -9.00 43.59 -2.81
N ALA A 220 -8.98 43.52 -1.47
CA ALA A 220 -8.68 44.66 -0.61
C ALA A 220 -7.31 45.30 -0.89
N ASN A 221 -6.31 44.51 -1.28
CA ASN A 221 -4.95 44.95 -1.59
C ASN A 221 -4.62 44.95 -3.09
N ALA A 222 -5.62 44.85 -3.98
CA ALA A 222 -5.40 44.66 -5.41
C ALA A 222 -4.58 45.77 -6.10
N GLU A 223 -4.71 47.04 -5.65
CA GLU A 223 -4.02 48.18 -6.26
C GLU A 223 -2.48 48.09 -6.18
N GLY A 224 -1.92 47.23 -5.32
CA GLY A 224 -0.48 47.03 -5.15
C GLY A 224 0.05 45.68 -5.63
N LEU A 225 -0.80 44.81 -6.20
CA LEU A 225 -0.41 43.47 -6.63
C LEU A 225 0.00 43.46 -8.11
N PRO A 226 1.06 42.73 -8.49
CA PRO A 226 1.35 42.48 -9.89
C PRO A 226 0.24 41.63 -10.51
N THR A 227 0.10 41.68 -11.84
CA THR A 227 -0.85 40.82 -12.56
C THR A 227 -0.33 39.38 -12.58
N PRO A 228 -0.95 38.44 -11.84
CA PRO A 228 -0.49 37.05 -11.81
C PRO A 228 -0.89 36.32 -13.09
N GLN A 229 -0.35 35.12 -13.32
CA GLN A 229 -0.76 34.31 -14.47
C GLN A 229 -2.19 33.77 -14.26
N ALA A 230 -2.91 33.58 -15.37
CA ALA A 230 -4.34 33.25 -15.33
C ALA A 230 -4.65 31.90 -14.66
N ASP A 231 -3.74 30.93 -14.71
CA ASP A 231 -3.91 29.60 -14.11
C ASP A 231 -3.60 29.53 -12.61
N TRP A 232 -3.14 30.64 -12.00
CA TRP A 232 -2.74 30.64 -10.60
C TRP A 232 -3.95 30.63 -9.66
N VAL A 233 -3.84 29.87 -8.56
CA VAL A 233 -4.82 29.85 -7.46
C VAL A 233 -4.45 30.93 -6.45
N VAL A 234 -5.42 31.73 -6.03
CA VAL A 234 -5.26 32.82 -5.07
C VAL A 234 -5.41 32.30 -3.64
N TYR A 235 -4.52 32.70 -2.73
CA TYR A 235 -4.67 32.49 -1.28
C TYR A 235 -5.05 33.81 -0.60
N VAL A 236 -5.95 33.73 0.39
CA VAL A 236 -6.49 34.88 1.10
C VAL A 236 -6.28 34.79 2.62
N ASP A 237 -6.53 35.91 3.30
CA ASP A 237 -6.28 36.09 4.73
C ASP A 237 -7.33 35.47 5.66
N GLN A 238 -8.48 35.02 5.15
CA GLN A 238 -9.53 34.39 5.96
C GLN A 238 -10.32 33.34 5.17
N ASP A 239 -11.00 32.45 5.89
CA ASP A 239 -11.80 31.37 5.30
C ASP A 239 -12.90 31.98 4.39
N PRO A 240 -12.98 31.64 3.09
CA PRO A 240 -14.02 32.15 2.21
C PRO A 240 -15.45 31.86 2.69
N LEU A 241 -15.63 30.93 3.64
CA LEU A 241 -16.91 30.66 4.30
C LEU A 241 -17.34 31.71 5.34
N THR A 242 -16.43 32.56 5.84
CA THR A 242 -16.76 33.57 6.87
C THR A 242 -17.23 34.90 6.30
N ALA A 243 -17.07 35.14 5.01
CA ALA A 243 -17.51 36.36 4.35
C ALA A 243 -18.91 36.18 3.70
N PRO A 244 -19.62 37.28 3.39
CA PRO A 244 -20.91 37.22 2.73
C PRO A 244 -20.84 36.45 1.40
N SER A 245 -21.87 35.65 1.11
CA SER A 245 -21.94 34.82 -0.10
C SER A 245 -22.08 35.61 -1.42
N ASP A 246 -22.14 36.94 -1.35
CA ASP A 246 -22.37 37.85 -2.47
C ASP A 246 -21.16 38.00 -3.41
N GLY A 247 -20.04 37.34 -3.09
CA GLY A 247 -18.84 37.37 -3.92
C GLY A 247 -18.08 38.69 -3.81
N ASN A 248 -18.31 39.48 -2.76
CA ASN A 248 -17.57 40.69 -2.49
C ASN A 248 -16.10 40.39 -2.11
N LEU A 249 -15.20 40.52 -3.08
CA LEU A 249 -13.78 40.22 -2.87
C LEU A 249 -13.05 41.27 -2.03
N SER A 250 -13.62 42.45 -1.84
CA SER A 250 -13.01 43.52 -1.02
C SER A 250 -12.93 43.18 0.46
N ALA A 251 -13.60 42.10 0.88
CA ALA A 251 -13.48 41.56 2.23
C ALA A 251 -12.18 40.76 2.44
N PHE A 252 -11.47 40.40 1.37
CA PHE A 252 -10.31 39.52 1.43
C PHE A 252 -9.03 40.24 1.01
N THR A 253 -7.94 39.95 1.73
CA THR A 253 -6.59 40.36 1.37
C THR A 253 -5.87 39.17 0.76
N VAL A 254 -5.26 39.35 -0.42
CA VAL A 254 -4.44 38.31 -1.05
C VAL A 254 -3.15 38.13 -0.25
N THR A 255 -2.89 36.91 0.21
CA THR A 255 -1.66 36.53 0.93
C THR A 255 -0.61 35.91 0.01
N GLY A 256 -1.02 35.32 -1.11
CA GLY A 256 -0.13 34.77 -2.11
C GLY A 256 -0.84 33.94 -3.17
N TYR A 257 -0.07 33.16 -3.93
CA TYR A 257 -0.57 32.37 -5.05
C TYR A 257 0.06 30.98 -5.10
N ARG A 258 -0.54 30.09 -5.89
CA ARG A 258 0.03 28.77 -6.23
C ARG A 258 -0.20 28.42 -7.69
N SER A 259 0.82 27.84 -8.33
CA SER A 259 0.69 27.14 -9.62
C SER A 259 1.28 25.74 -9.47
N GLY A 260 0.46 24.71 -9.68
CA GLY A 260 0.82 23.32 -9.39
C GLY A 260 1.27 23.15 -7.94
N ASP A 261 2.56 22.84 -7.75
CA ASP A 261 3.19 22.64 -6.44
C ASP A 261 4.08 23.84 -6.01
N THR A 262 4.19 24.88 -6.83
CA THR A 262 5.00 26.07 -6.58
C THR A 262 4.15 27.17 -5.95
N PHE A 263 4.62 27.69 -4.82
CA PHE A 263 3.98 28.79 -4.11
C PHE A 263 4.67 30.11 -4.41
N TYR A 264 3.89 31.18 -4.37
CA TYR A 264 4.34 32.54 -4.59
C TYR A 264 3.80 33.46 -3.49
N ASN A 265 4.57 34.45 -3.06
CA ASN A 265 4.08 35.50 -2.18
C ASN A 265 3.08 36.41 -2.92
N ALA A 266 2.47 37.38 -2.22
CA ALA A 266 1.53 38.33 -2.82
C ALA A 266 2.15 39.17 -3.95
N GLN A 267 3.48 39.31 -4.00
CA GLN A 267 4.24 40.00 -5.06
C GLN A 267 4.59 39.08 -6.23
N GLY A 268 4.12 37.82 -6.23
CA GLY A 268 4.36 36.87 -7.32
C GLY A 268 5.78 36.31 -7.37
N GLU A 269 6.55 36.46 -6.29
CA GLU A 269 7.89 35.89 -6.15
C GLU A 269 7.80 34.47 -5.58
N VAL A 270 8.63 33.55 -6.08
CA VAL A 270 8.62 32.15 -5.62
C VAL A 270 9.04 32.06 -4.16
N VAL A 271 8.27 31.34 -3.35
CA VAL A 271 8.59 31.06 -1.95
C VAL A 271 8.90 29.57 -1.74
N GLU A 272 9.96 29.28 -1.00
CA GLU A 272 10.30 27.89 -0.65
C GLU A 272 9.41 27.33 0.46
N ASN A 273 8.88 28.21 1.32
CA ASN A 273 8.07 27.83 2.46
C ASN A 273 6.61 28.25 2.26
N PRO A 274 5.68 27.29 2.13
CA PRO A 274 4.26 27.61 2.00
C PRO A 274 3.71 28.42 3.18
N LEU A 275 4.38 28.46 4.35
CA LEU A 275 4.00 29.33 5.47
C LEU A 275 3.87 30.81 5.08
N GLU A 276 4.52 31.27 4.01
CA GLU A 276 4.41 32.66 3.55
C GLU A 276 3.03 33.01 2.99
N VAL A 277 2.27 32.03 2.50
CA VAL A 277 0.88 32.25 2.05
C VAL A 277 -0.16 31.99 3.15
N ARG A 278 0.30 31.67 4.36
CA ARG A 278 -0.55 31.33 5.51
C ARG A 278 -1.11 32.57 6.19
N SER A 279 -2.34 32.48 6.69
CA SER A 279 -2.94 33.45 7.61
C SER A 279 -3.11 32.89 9.03
N SER A 280 -3.48 33.75 9.99
CA SER A 280 -3.70 33.43 11.41
C SER A 280 -4.64 32.23 11.62
N GLY A 281 -5.63 32.04 10.73
CA GLY A 281 -6.59 30.94 10.78
C GLY A 281 -6.21 29.66 10.01
N GLY A 282 -5.13 29.67 9.22
CA GLY A 282 -4.77 28.55 8.36
C GLY A 282 -4.44 28.98 6.93
N TYR A 283 -4.70 28.08 5.99
CA TYR A 283 -4.47 28.28 4.57
C TYR A 283 -5.81 28.33 3.86
N PHE A 284 -6.03 29.39 3.10
CA PHE A 284 -7.33 29.69 2.51
C PHE A 284 -7.16 29.94 1.01
N PRO A 285 -7.08 28.88 0.18
CA PRO A 285 -7.23 29.05 -1.25
C PRO A 285 -8.64 29.58 -1.55
N PHE A 286 -8.76 30.49 -2.51
CA PHE A 286 -9.99 31.22 -2.77
C PHE A 286 -10.99 30.37 -3.58
N PHE A 287 -12.26 30.45 -3.20
CA PHE A 287 -13.41 29.85 -3.87
C PHE A 287 -14.68 30.64 -3.52
N THR A 288 -15.73 30.55 -4.34
CA THR A 288 -17.05 31.14 -4.02
C THR A 288 -18.07 30.09 -3.57
N ARG A 289 -18.94 30.49 -2.62
CA ARG A 289 -20.06 29.68 -2.13
C ARG A 289 -21.30 29.77 -3.03
N SER A 290 -21.61 30.97 -3.54
CA SER A 290 -22.88 31.27 -4.22
C SER A 290 -23.08 30.56 -5.55
N SER A 291 -22.02 30.02 -6.14
CA SER A 291 -22.04 29.25 -7.37
C SER A 291 -22.29 27.75 -7.17
N ASN A 292 -22.27 27.22 -5.94
CA ASN A 292 -22.10 25.78 -5.70
C ASN A 292 -23.28 25.10 -4.96
N PRO A 293 -24.26 24.51 -5.68
CA PRO A 293 -25.39 23.80 -5.08
C PRO A 293 -25.02 22.46 -4.42
N THR A 294 -23.78 21.99 -4.61
CA THR A 294 -23.29 20.70 -4.09
C THR A 294 -22.38 20.83 -2.88
N PHE A 295 -22.27 22.04 -2.32
CA PHE A 295 -21.43 22.31 -1.17
C PHE A 295 -22.01 21.75 0.13
N ILE A 296 -21.17 21.03 0.88
CA ILE A 296 -21.51 20.38 2.15
C ILE A 296 -20.83 21.16 3.26
N GLU A 297 -21.54 22.16 3.79
CA GLU A 297 -20.99 23.13 4.75
C GLU A 297 -20.40 22.47 6.00
N ALA A 298 -21.08 21.47 6.57
CA ALA A 298 -20.60 20.71 7.73
C ALA A 298 -19.24 20.03 7.50
N ARG A 299 -18.87 19.77 6.24
CA ARG A 299 -17.62 19.08 5.86
C ARG A 299 -16.64 19.98 5.12
N LYS A 300 -17.01 21.22 4.81
CA LYS A 300 -16.21 22.16 3.99
C LYS A 300 -15.73 21.53 2.68
N LEU A 301 -16.64 20.80 2.01
CA LEU A 301 -16.37 20.00 0.81
C LEU A 301 -17.40 20.34 -0.28
N SER A 302 -16.96 20.37 -1.54
CA SER A 302 -17.82 20.45 -2.71
C SER A 302 -17.65 19.22 -3.60
N LEU A 303 -18.75 18.71 -4.18
CA LEU A 303 -18.68 17.64 -5.17
C LEU A 303 -18.08 18.13 -6.50
N GLU A 304 -18.15 19.43 -6.79
CA GLU A 304 -17.52 20.03 -7.96
C GLU A 304 -15.99 20.06 -7.85
N ALA A 305 -15.41 19.84 -6.66
CA ALA A 305 -13.97 19.65 -6.49
C ALA A 305 -13.46 18.34 -7.11
N PHE A 306 -14.36 17.46 -7.55
CA PHE A 306 -14.04 16.17 -8.14
C PHE A 306 -14.34 16.16 -9.63
N LYS A 307 -13.53 15.42 -10.39
CA LYS A 307 -13.72 15.13 -11.80
C LYS A 307 -13.49 13.65 -12.06
N ASP A 308 -13.93 13.16 -13.22
CA ASP A 308 -13.58 11.79 -13.65
C ASP A 308 -12.07 11.69 -13.93
N TYR A 309 -11.51 10.49 -13.70
CA TYR A 309 -10.09 10.23 -13.94
C TYR A 309 -9.76 10.38 -15.43
N GLU A 310 -8.72 11.14 -15.74
CA GLU A 310 -8.24 11.27 -17.11
C GLU A 310 -7.42 10.04 -17.52
N PRO A 311 -7.85 9.25 -18.52
CA PRO A 311 -7.16 8.03 -18.92
C PRO A 311 -5.71 8.29 -19.33
N GLN A 312 -4.78 7.48 -18.81
CA GLN A 312 -3.36 7.57 -19.12
C GLN A 312 -3.04 6.73 -20.34
N ILE A 313 -2.47 7.35 -21.37
CA ILE A 313 -1.97 6.68 -22.57
C ILE A 313 -0.45 6.58 -22.48
N ILE A 314 0.07 5.36 -22.64
CA ILE A 314 1.50 5.06 -22.50
C ILE A 314 1.97 4.38 -23.78
N VAL A 315 2.93 5.01 -24.46
CA VAL A 315 3.60 4.44 -25.63
C VAL A 315 4.90 3.80 -25.18
N ALA A 316 4.98 2.48 -25.34
CA ALA A 316 6.04 1.60 -24.90
C ALA A 316 6.78 0.99 -26.11
N PRO A 317 7.80 1.69 -26.65
CA PRO A 317 8.65 1.16 -27.71
C PRO A 317 9.50 -0.03 -27.24
N ARG A 318 9.77 -0.94 -28.17
CA ARG A 318 10.61 -2.13 -27.99
C ARG A 318 11.58 -2.27 -29.14
N LEU A 319 12.86 -2.34 -28.80
CA LEU A 319 13.93 -2.51 -29.76
C LEU A 319 14.86 -3.60 -29.23
N SER A 320 15.13 -4.61 -30.02
CA SER A 320 16.22 -5.53 -29.72
C SER A 320 16.95 -5.89 -30.99
N PHE A 321 18.26 -5.97 -30.93
CA PHE A 321 19.06 -6.50 -32.02
C PHE A 321 20.09 -7.48 -31.51
N SER A 322 20.40 -8.46 -32.34
CA SER A 322 21.47 -9.42 -32.07
C SER A 322 22.10 -9.85 -33.38
N PHE A 323 23.42 -9.96 -33.39
CA PHE A 323 24.16 -10.48 -34.53
C PHE A 323 25.37 -11.28 -34.04
N PRO A 324 25.69 -12.41 -34.67
CA PRO A 324 26.94 -13.10 -34.41
C PRO A 324 28.09 -12.24 -34.91
N ILE A 325 29.08 -12.01 -34.05
CA ILE A 325 30.36 -11.38 -34.42
C ILE A 325 31.27 -12.43 -35.07
N SER A 326 31.11 -13.70 -34.70
CA SER A 326 31.78 -14.87 -35.28
C SER A 326 30.92 -16.12 -35.07
N GLU A 327 31.38 -17.29 -35.54
CA GLU A 327 30.73 -18.57 -35.26
C GLU A 327 30.63 -18.88 -33.75
N ASP A 328 31.46 -18.25 -32.94
CA ASP A 328 31.59 -18.47 -31.51
C ASP A 328 31.11 -17.29 -30.65
N ALA A 329 30.75 -16.16 -31.26
CA ALA A 329 30.48 -14.92 -30.53
C ALA A 329 29.18 -14.28 -30.99
N LEU A 330 28.30 -13.93 -30.05
CA LEU A 330 27.02 -13.26 -30.29
C LEU A 330 26.97 -11.95 -29.50
N PHE A 331 26.75 -10.85 -30.21
CA PHE A 331 26.38 -9.58 -29.60
C PHE A 331 24.87 -9.46 -29.54
N PHE A 332 24.35 -8.88 -28.46
CA PHE A 332 22.95 -8.50 -28.37
C PHE A 332 22.77 -7.23 -27.56
N ALA A 333 21.73 -6.47 -27.89
CA ALA A 333 21.28 -5.35 -27.08
C ALA A 333 19.76 -5.24 -27.16
N HIS A 334 19.16 -4.71 -26.10
CA HIS A 334 17.75 -4.39 -26.09
C HIS A 334 17.45 -3.10 -25.32
N TYR A 335 16.32 -2.53 -25.71
CA TYR A 335 15.65 -1.42 -25.09
C TYR A 335 14.16 -1.76 -25.00
N ASP A 336 13.58 -1.67 -23.81
CA ASP A 336 12.15 -1.92 -23.58
C ASP A 336 11.63 -0.92 -22.55
N MET A 337 10.37 -0.53 -22.70
CA MET A 337 9.64 0.28 -21.74
C MET A 337 8.41 -0.48 -21.28
N MET A 338 8.23 -0.58 -19.97
CA MET A 338 7.07 -1.22 -19.36
C MET A 338 6.39 -0.25 -18.40
N ALA A 339 5.07 -0.40 -18.24
CA ALA A 339 4.31 0.32 -17.24
C ALA A 339 3.61 -0.64 -16.29
N GLN A 340 3.63 -0.31 -15.00
CA GLN A 340 2.92 -1.02 -13.95
C GLN A 340 1.78 -0.13 -13.45
N ARG A 341 0.56 -0.70 -13.43
CA ARG A 341 -0.62 -0.02 -12.91
C ARG A 341 -0.42 0.28 -11.41
N PRO A 342 -0.91 1.41 -10.90
CA PRO A 342 -0.81 1.70 -9.48
C PRO A 342 -1.54 0.67 -8.61
N GLU A 343 -1.02 0.46 -7.40
CA GLU A 343 -1.67 -0.32 -6.35
C GLU A 343 -2.31 0.67 -5.35
N GLN A 344 -3.42 0.30 -4.69
CA GLN A 344 -4.09 1.12 -3.65
C GLN A 344 -4.65 2.50 -4.10
N ILE A 345 -5.20 2.56 -5.30
CA ILE A 345 -5.75 3.79 -5.92
C ILE A 345 -7.23 4.02 -5.73
N ALA A 346 -7.97 3.09 -5.12
CA ALA A 346 -9.41 3.23 -5.05
C ALA A 346 -9.76 4.49 -4.21
N THR A 347 -10.36 5.48 -4.85
CA THR A 347 -10.91 6.66 -4.19
C THR A 347 -11.99 6.19 -3.22
N ASN A 348 -11.81 6.49 -1.94
CA ASN A 348 -12.80 6.20 -0.92
C ASN A 348 -13.50 7.51 -0.49
N PRO A 349 -14.81 7.69 -0.77
CA PRO A 349 -15.57 8.85 -0.32
C PRO A 349 -15.46 9.13 1.18
N SER A 350 -15.30 8.09 2.02
CA SER A 350 -15.15 8.27 3.46
C SER A 350 -13.88 9.03 3.83
N ASP A 351 -12.78 8.82 3.09
CA ASP A 351 -11.50 9.49 3.35
C ASP A 351 -11.67 11.01 3.24
N TYR A 352 -12.40 11.48 2.22
CA TYR A 352 -12.68 12.89 2.00
C TYR A 352 -13.70 13.44 3.00
N TYR A 353 -14.73 12.65 3.32
CA TYR A 353 -15.78 13.05 4.25
C TYR A 353 -15.26 13.26 5.68
N TYR A 354 -14.32 12.43 6.13
CA TYR A 354 -13.74 12.51 7.48
C TYR A 354 -12.43 13.28 7.55
N LEU A 355 -11.90 13.80 6.43
CA LEU A 355 -10.60 14.48 6.46
C LEU A 355 -10.61 15.72 7.36
N ASN A 356 -11.68 16.50 7.34
CA ASN A 356 -11.81 17.68 8.17
C ASN A 356 -11.81 17.29 9.66
N GLY A 357 -10.76 17.68 10.40
CA GLY A 357 -10.55 17.32 11.80
C GLY A 357 -9.58 16.15 12.02
N GLN A 358 -9.09 15.49 10.96
CA GLN A 358 -8.13 14.39 11.05
C GLN A 358 -6.74 14.83 10.57
N VAL A 359 -5.91 15.33 11.49
CA VAL A 359 -4.54 15.76 11.19
C VAL A 359 -3.65 14.56 10.85
N ASN A 360 -2.87 14.64 9.78
CA ASN A 360 -1.93 13.60 9.33
C ASN A 360 -2.58 12.24 8.98
N ASN A 361 -3.88 12.20 8.68
CA ASN A 361 -4.48 10.99 8.15
C ASN A 361 -3.90 10.68 6.75
N LEU A 362 -3.56 9.41 6.50
CA LEU A 362 -3.10 8.94 5.19
C LEU A 362 -4.32 8.50 4.39
N ILE A 363 -4.64 9.25 3.34
CA ILE A 363 -5.75 8.94 2.44
C ILE A 363 -5.25 8.40 1.11
N SER A 364 -6.05 7.55 0.48
CA SER A 364 -5.78 7.09 -0.88
C SER A 364 -5.75 8.25 -1.89
N ASN A 365 -4.97 8.09 -2.95
CA ASN A 365 -4.97 9.03 -4.07
C ASN A 365 -5.45 8.35 -5.35
N GLY A 366 -6.64 8.72 -5.83
CA GLY A 366 -7.17 8.19 -7.09
C GLY A 366 -6.50 8.73 -8.35
N THR A 367 -5.70 9.80 -8.25
CA THR A 367 -5.02 10.45 -9.38
C THR A 367 -3.68 9.80 -9.77
N LEU A 368 -3.28 8.71 -9.11
CA LEU A 368 -1.99 8.08 -9.38
C LEU A 368 -1.89 7.60 -10.84
N LYS A 369 -0.69 7.77 -11.38
CA LYS A 369 -0.29 7.38 -12.74
C LYS A 369 0.46 6.04 -12.68
N PRO A 370 0.37 5.20 -13.73
CA PRO A 370 1.19 4.00 -13.83
C PRO A 370 2.68 4.32 -13.71
N GLN A 371 3.38 3.50 -12.92
CA GLN A 371 4.83 3.57 -12.75
C GLN A 371 5.51 3.04 -14.01
N LYS A 372 6.62 3.64 -14.45
CA LYS A 372 7.30 3.25 -15.67
C LYS A 372 8.68 2.69 -15.37
N LYS A 373 9.07 1.66 -16.12
CA LYS A 373 10.41 1.08 -16.11
C LYS A 373 10.95 1.10 -17.54
N ILE A 374 12.09 1.75 -17.73
CA ILE A 374 12.81 1.81 -19.00
C ILE A 374 14.09 1.02 -18.83
N ASP A 375 14.22 -0.07 -19.58
CA ASP A 375 15.33 -1.00 -19.50
C ASP A 375 16.25 -0.87 -20.71
N TYR A 376 17.55 -0.80 -20.45
CA TYR A 376 18.62 -0.85 -21.44
C TYR A 376 19.56 -2.00 -21.07
N GLN A 377 19.89 -2.84 -22.04
CA GLN A 377 20.88 -3.89 -21.84
C GLN A 377 21.73 -4.08 -23.08
N VAL A 378 23.00 -4.29 -22.85
CA VAL A 378 23.96 -4.75 -23.85
C VAL A 378 24.65 -6.00 -23.33
N GLY A 379 24.89 -6.95 -24.20
CA GLY A 379 25.54 -8.19 -23.83
C GLY A 379 26.32 -8.82 -24.95
N PHE A 380 27.24 -9.67 -24.53
CA PHE A 380 28.16 -10.40 -25.37
C PHE A 380 28.22 -11.84 -24.86
N GLN A 381 28.01 -12.79 -25.74
CA GLN A 381 28.06 -14.21 -25.46
C GLN A 381 29.18 -14.84 -26.28
N GLN A 382 30.07 -15.58 -25.63
CA GLN A 382 31.20 -16.26 -26.23
C GLN A 382 31.13 -17.76 -25.91
N ARG A 383 31.15 -18.60 -26.94
CA ARG A 383 31.41 -20.02 -26.80
C ARG A 383 32.90 -20.21 -26.45
N LEU A 384 33.18 -20.87 -25.33
CA LEU A 384 34.54 -21.15 -24.86
C LEU A 384 35.00 -22.55 -25.31
N THR A 385 34.09 -23.51 -25.30
CA THR A 385 34.28 -24.88 -25.83
C THR A 385 32.98 -25.36 -26.48
N GLN A 386 32.97 -26.56 -27.05
CA GLN A 386 31.72 -27.15 -27.58
C GLN A 386 30.62 -27.32 -26.53
N SER A 387 30.97 -27.37 -25.25
CA SER A 387 30.03 -27.57 -24.14
C SER A 387 29.97 -26.41 -23.14
N SER A 388 30.78 -25.36 -23.29
CA SER A 388 30.79 -24.23 -22.36
C SER A 388 30.69 -22.86 -23.05
N GLY A 389 30.04 -21.92 -22.38
CA GLY A 389 29.89 -20.54 -22.83
C GLY A 389 29.97 -19.55 -21.68
N LEU A 390 30.35 -18.33 -22.01
CA LEU A 390 30.42 -17.17 -21.13
C LEU A 390 29.52 -16.07 -21.69
N THR A 391 28.70 -15.47 -20.84
CA THR A 391 27.88 -14.30 -21.20
C THR A 391 28.21 -13.14 -20.27
N LEU A 392 28.50 -11.98 -20.86
CA LEU A 392 28.68 -10.71 -20.17
C LEU A 392 27.49 -9.82 -20.50
N LYS A 393 26.86 -9.22 -19.49
CA LYS A 393 25.74 -8.29 -19.65
C LYS A 393 26.02 -7.04 -18.85
N ALA A 394 25.84 -5.88 -19.46
CA ALA A 394 25.72 -4.61 -18.75
C ALA A 394 24.28 -4.12 -18.91
N PHE A 395 23.68 -3.67 -17.80
CA PHE A 395 22.29 -3.24 -17.78
C PHE A 395 22.12 -1.94 -17.01
N TYR A 396 21.12 -1.17 -17.43
CA TYR A 396 20.67 0.05 -16.80
C TYR A 396 19.15 0.11 -16.90
N SER A 397 18.49 0.27 -15.76
CA SER A 397 17.04 0.42 -15.64
C SER A 397 16.74 1.77 -14.99
N ASP A 398 15.86 2.55 -15.60
CA ASP A 398 15.35 3.81 -15.07
C ASP A 398 13.88 3.62 -14.67
N TYR A 399 13.58 3.95 -13.42
CA TYR A 399 12.25 3.86 -12.82
C TYR A 399 11.70 5.27 -12.63
N ARG A 400 10.53 5.53 -13.21
CA ARG A 400 9.87 6.83 -13.22
C ARG A 400 8.47 6.73 -12.65
N ASP A 401 7.97 7.88 -12.20
CA ASP A 401 6.64 8.01 -11.63
C ASP A 401 6.42 7.04 -10.45
N LEU A 402 7.48 6.74 -9.66
CA LEU A 402 7.35 5.86 -8.50
C LEU A 402 6.44 6.52 -7.45
N ILE A 403 5.57 5.71 -6.86
CA ILE A 403 4.57 6.16 -5.88
C ILE A 403 5.25 6.31 -4.52
N GLN A 404 5.01 7.44 -3.83
CA GLN A 404 5.41 7.63 -2.43
C GLN A 404 4.37 8.46 -1.66
N VAL A 405 4.30 8.26 -0.34
CA VAL A 405 3.58 9.16 0.57
C VAL A 405 4.18 10.57 0.50
N ARG A 406 3.29 11.55 0.40
CA ARG A 406 3.56 12.97 0.39
C ARG A 406 2.66 13.65 1.41
N GLN A 407 3.21 14.63 2.12
CA GLN A 407 2.42 15.57 2.90
C GLN A 407 1.99 16.75 2.03
N ILE A 408 0.68 16.97 1.95
CA ILE A 408 0.09 18.15 1.33
C ILE A 408 -0.04 19.21 2.42
N VAL A 409 0.75 20.27 2.28
CA VAL A 409 0.69 21.48 3.11
C VAL A 409 -0.05 22.57 2.36
N ALA A 410 -0.57 23.57 3.06
CA ALA A 410 -1.34 24.65 2.46
C ALA A 410 -2.62 24.19 1.73
N SER A 411 -3.21 23.11 2.22
CA SER A 411 -4.48 22.56 1.73
C SER A 411 -5.70 23.02 2.54
N TYR A 412 -6.88 22.88 1.94
CA TYR A 412 -8.17 23.20 2.55
C TYR A 412 -9.16 22.03 2.36
N PRO A 413 -9.97 21.68 3.38
CA PRO A 413 -10.14 22.35 4.67
C PRO A 413 -9.12 21.95 5.76
N GLN A 414 -8.38 20.86 5.53
CA GLN A 414 -7.42 20.31 6.49
C GLN A 414 -6.01 20.42 5.94
N SER A 415 -5.13 21.12 6.66
CA SER A 415 -3.69 21.19 6.36
C SER A 415 -2.85 20.96 7.62
N PRO A 416 -1.84 20.08 7.58
CA PRO A 416 -1.53 19.18 6.47
C PRO A 416 -2.40 17.92 6.47
N TYR A 417 -2.39 17.20 5.34
CA TYR A 417 -2.81 15.79 5.28
C TYR A 417 -1.80 14.94 4.49
N LEU A 418 -1.83 13.62 4.66
CA LEU A 418 -0.92 12.69 3.98
C LEU A 418 -1.66 11.95 2.86
N THR A 419 -1.02 11.78 1.71
CA THR A 419 -1.57 10.99 0.60
C THR A 419 -0.45 10.42 -0.27
N PHE A 420 -0.77 9.54 -1.21
CA PHE A 420 0.20 9.01 -2.18
C PHE A 420 0.36 9.94 -3.38
N ASP A 421 1.56 10.02 -3.98
CA ASP A 421 1.83 10.82 -5.18
C ASP A 421 2.96 10.18 -6.03
N ASN A 422 2.97 10.43 -7.34
CA ASN A 422 4.00 9.92 -8.26
C ASN A 422 5.17 10.90 -8.34
N LEU A 423 6.08 10.82 -7.38
CA LEU A 423 7.17 11.79 -7.23
C LEU A 423 8.56 11.17 -7.17
N ASP A 424 8.62 9.87 -6.92
CA ASP A 424 9.89 9.18 -6.78
C ASP A 424 10.42 8.68 -8.12
N TYR A 425 11.73 8.48 -8.14
CA TYR A 425 12.42 7.85 -9.25
C TYR A 425 13.59 7.03 -8.72
N GLY A 426 14.05 6.09 -9.53
CA GLY A 426 15.13 5.20 -9.16
C GLY A 426 15.89 4.72 -10.38
N THR A 427 17.12 4.27 -10.16
CA THR A 427 17.97 3.69 -11.19
C THR A 427 18.61 2.42 -10.65
N VAL A 428 18.67 1.40 -11.49
CA VAL A 428 19.40 0.17 -11.20
C VAL A 428 20.39 -0.05 -12.33
N LYS A 429 21.66 -0.16 -12.01
CA LYS A 429 22.71 -0.42 -12.99
C LYS A 429 23.63 -1.51 -12.52
N GLY A 430 24.16 -2.28 -13.46
CA GLY A 430 25.02 -3.38 -13.07
C GLY A 430 25.67 -4.11 -14.22
N LEU A 431 26.48 -5.09 -13.83
CA LEU A 431 27.17 -6.00 -14.70
C LEU A 431 26.92 -7.43 -14.22
N THR A 432 26.59 -8.32 -15.14
CA THR A 432 26.38 -9.73 -14.88
C THR A 432 27.34 -10.56 -15.74
N ILE A 433 28.00 -11.52 -15.09
CA ILE A 433 28.84 -12.54 -15.72
C ILE A 433 28.15 -13.88 -15.51
N GLU A 434 27.83 -14.58 -16.59
CA GLU A 434 27.23 -15.92 -16.57
C GLU A 434 28.15 -16.91 -17.25
N TYR A 435 28.29 -18.08 -16.64
CA TYR A 435 29.00 -19.21 -17.20
C TYR A 435 28.06 -20.41 -17.23
N ASP A 436 27.98 -21.04 -18.39
CA ASP A 436 27.16 -22.24 -18.60
C ASP A 436 28.05 -23.37 -19.11
N LEU A 437 27.97 -24.52 -18.45
CA LEU A 437 28.56 -25.78 -18.88
C LEU A 437 27.42 -26.78 -19.12
N ARG A 438 27.19 -27.08 -20.38
CA ARG A 438 26.36 -28.22 -20.81
C ARG A 438 26.99 -29.51 -20.33
N ARG A 439 26.16 -30.54 -20.17
CA ARG A 439 26.56 -31.86 -19.67
C ARG A 439 27.84 -32.35 -20.35
N THR A 440 28.95 -32.28 -19.63
CA THR A 440 30.27 -32.74 -20.07
C THR A 440 30.69 -33.87 -19.13
N ALA A 441 30.80 -35.08 -19.69
CA ALA A 441 30.74 -36.31 -18.91
C ALA A 441 29.49 -36.31 -18.01
N ASN A 442 29.67 -36.32 -16.69
CA ASN A 442 28.61 -36.39 -15.70
C ASN A 442 28.16 -35.02 -15.16
N LEU A 443 28.92 -33.95 -15.42
CA LEU A 443 28.73 -32.64 -14.79
C LEU A 443 27.98 -31.65 -15.70
N THR A 444 27.01 -30.95 -15.15
CA THR A 444 26.45 -29.69 -15.66
C THR A 444 26.66 -28.61 -14.63
N MET A 445 26.98 -27.40 -15.07
CA MET A 445 27.19 -26.26 -14.16
C MET A 445 26.62 -24.99 -14.77
N GLY A 446 25.99 -24.18 -13.93
CA GLY A 446 25.64 -22.80 -14.23
C GLY A 446 26.13 -21.91 -13.09
N ALA A 447 26.86 -20.85 -13.42
CA ALA A 447 27.32 -19.86 -12.45
C ALA A 447 26.94 -18.47 -12.94
N SER A 448 26.47 -17.60 -12.05
CA SER A 448 26.14 -16.21 -12.35
C SER A 448 26.63 -15.32 -11.22
N TYR A 449 27.36 -14.28 -11.57
CA TYR A 449 27.75 -13.21 -10.67
C TYR A 449 27.18 -11.90 -11.17
N THR A 450 26.52 -11.16 -10.29
CA THR A 450 25.99 -9.82 -10.58
C THR A 450 26.59 -8.81 -9.61
N LEU A 451 27.15 -7.74 -10.17
CA LEU A 451 27.46 -6.50 -9.48
C LEU A 451 26.35 -5.48 -9.80
N GLN A 452 25.61 -5.03 -8.80
CA GLN A 452 24.49 -4.10 -8.95
C GLN A 452 24.66 -2.86 -8.07
N PHE A 453 24.15 -1.73 -8.55
CA PHE A 453 23.92 -0.52 -7.78
C PHE A 453 22.47 -0.08 -8.02
N ALA A 454 21.65 -0.09 -6.97
CA ALA A 454 20.28 0.40 -6.98
C ALA A 454 20.17 1.66 -6.10
N GLN A 455 19.79 2.79 -6.71
CA GLN A 455 19.66 4.09 -6.04
C GLN A 455 18.38 4.78 -6.45
N GLY A 456 17.73 5.50 -5.56
CA GLY A 456 16.52 6.26 -5.85
C GLY A 456 16.16 7.20 -4.72
N THR A 457 15.00 7.84 -4.80
CA THR A 457 14.55 8.81 -3.79
C THR A 457 13.68 8.19 -2.68
N GLY A 458 13.28 6.92 -2.85
CA GLY A 458 12.52 6.12 -1.88
C GLY A 458 12.60 4.61 -2.22
N SER A 459 12.50 3.75 -1.21
CA SER A 459 12.53 2.28 -1.38
C SER A 459 11.14 1.65 -1.54
N GLY A 460 10.08 2.42 -1.34
CA GLY A 460 8.71 1.97 -1.56
C GLY A 460 7.70 3.05 -1.21
N ALA A 461 6.43 2.77 -1.43
CA ALA A 461 5.37 3.77 -1.30
C ALA A 461 5.31 4.44 0.09
N THR A 462 5.66 3.71 1.15
CA THR A 462 5.61 4.21 2.53
C THR A 462 6.98 4.57 3.12
N SER A 463 8.08 4.42 2.37
CA SER A 463 9.43 4.62 2.95
C SER A 463 9.69 6.05 3.41
N GLY A 464 8.98 7.02 2.82
CA GLY A 464 9.03 8.43 3.19
C GLY A 464 8.00 8.86 4.24
N PHE A 465 7.19 7.95 4.81
CA PHE A 465 6.05 8.32 5.67
C PHE A 465 6.47 9.16 6.89
N ASP A 466 7.48 8.72 7.65
CA ASP A 466 7.96 9.44 8.84
C ASP A 466 8.54 10.81 8.48
N LEU A 467 9.25 10.90 7.35
CA LEU A 467 9.82 12.15 6.85
C LEU A 467 8.72 13.11 6.37
N ALA A 468 7.73 12.61 5.64
CA ALA A 468 6.58 13.36 5.19
C ALA A 468 5.75 13.87 6.38
N GLN A 469 5.53 13.04 7.41
CA GLN A 469 4.85 13.47 8.63
C GLN A 469 5.62 14.58 9.38
N ALA A 470 6.96 14.57 9.29
CA ALA A 470 7.82 15.60 9.86
C ALA A 470 7.96 16.86 8.97
N GLY A 471 7.28 16.94 7.82
CA GLY A 471 7.35 18.08 6.90
C GLY A 471 8.61 18.14 6.03
N GLY A 472 9.44 17.09 6.03
CA GLY A 472 10.62 17.01 5.18
C GLY A 472 10.27 16.59 3.76
N GLN A 473 10.78 17.31 2.75
CA GLN A 473 10.61 16.97 1.33
C GLN A 473 11.93 16.80 0.56
N VAL A 474 13.07 16.70 1.26
CA VAL A 474 14.38 16.55 0.62
C VAL A 474 14.49 15.17 -0.02
N ARG A 475 14.51 15.15 -1.36
CA ARG A 475 14.66 13.94 -2.19
C ARG A 475 16.09 13.87 -2.70
N THR A 476 16.90 13.03 -2.07
CA THR A 476 18.27 12.72 -2.52
C THR A 476 18.35 11.28 -2.99
N LEU A 477 19.33 10.98 -3.84
CA LEU A 477 19.59 9.61 -4.26
C LEU A 477 20.19 8.82 -3.09
N ILE A 478 19.41 7.91 -2.54
CA ILE A 478 19.81 6.96 -1.50
C ILE A 478 19.92 5.53 -2.07
N PRO A 479 20.74 4.66 -1.47
CA PRO A 479 20.68 3.22 -1.78
C PRO A 479 19.28 2.69 -1.51
N LEU A 480 18.74 1.88 -2.42
CA LEU A 480 17.44 1.24 -2.23
C LEU A 480 17.58 0.02 -1.32
N ASP A 481 16.54 -0.36 -0.59
CA ASP A 481 16.57 -1.52 0.33
C ASP A 481 16.82 -2.86 -0.38
N TYR A 482 16.62 -2.92 -1.70
CA TYR A 482 16.99 -4.04 -2.56
C TYR A 482 18.34 -3.87 -3.27
N ASP A 483 19.17 -2.90 -2.88
CA ASP A 483 20.54 -2.71 -3.38
C ASP A 483 21.51 -3.78 -2.84
N GLN A 484 21.45 -4.98 -3.41
CA GLN A 484 22.43 -6.02 -3.16
C GLN A 484 23.59 -5.92 -4.14
N ARG A 485 24.72 -5.37 -3.67
CA ARG A 485 25.89 -5.10 -4.52
C ARG A 485 26.47 -6.33 -5.18
N HIS A 486 26.68 -7.40 -4.42
CA HIS A 486 27.29 -8.62 -4.94
C HIS A 486 26.31 -9.77 -4.78
N ALA A 487 25.99 -10.45 -5.88
CA ALA A 487 25.17 -11.65 -5.85
C ALA A 487 25.82 -12.75 -6.70
N LEU A 488 26.11 -13.88 -6.08
CA LEU A 488 26.65 -15.08 -6.70
C LEU A 488 25.58 -16.19 -6.64
N LYS A 489 25.32 -16.83 -7.77
CA LYS A 489 24.49 -18.02 -7.90
C LYS A 489 25.33 -19.11 -8.55
N LEU A 490 25.36 -20.29 -7.95
CA LEU A 490 26.02 -21.47 -8.49
C LEU A 490 25.04 -22.64 -8.43
N ASN A 491 24.93 -23.37 -9.54
CA ASN A 491 24.19 -24.62 -9.63
C ASN A 491 25.07 -25.65 -10.32
N MET A 492 25.27 -26.78 -9.67
CA MET A 492 26.05 -27.91 -10.19
C MET A 492 25.20 -29.17 -10.10
N ASP A 493 25.13 -29.95 -11.17
CA ASP A 493 24.48 -31.25 -11.20
C ASP A 493 25.47 -32.29 -11.73
N TYR A 494 25.81 -33.25 -10.88
CA TYR A 494 26.58 -34.43 -11.26
C TYR A 494 25.63 -35.61 -11.36
N ARG A 495 25.55 -36.26 -12.53
CA ARG A 495 24.60 -37.36 -12.77
C ARG A 495 25.25 -38.50 -13.51
N PHE A 496 25.09 -39.70 -12.96
CA PHE A 496 25.43 -40.96 -13.61
C PHE A 496 24.33 -41.35 -14.60
N ARG A 497 24.72 -41.70 -15.82
CA ARG A 497 23.81 -42.22 -16.84
C ARG A 497 23.55 -43.71 -16.63
N ASP A 498 22.71 -44.27 -17.49
CA ASP A 498 22.44 -45.71 -17.53
C ASP A 498 23.75 -46.49 -17.76
N GLY A 499 23.99 -47.52 -16.96
CA GLY A 499 25.23 -48.32 -17.04
C GLY A 499 26.48 -47.66 -16.46
N GLU A 500 26.43 -46.41 -15.98
CA GLU A 500 27.56 -45.76 -15.31
C GLU A 500 27.56 -46.00 -13.79
N GLY A 501 28.64 -45.60 -13.12
CA GLY A 501 28.72 -45.68 -11.66
C GLY A 501 28.90 -47.11 -11.15
N ILE A 502 29.86 -47.83 -11.76
CA ILE A 502 30.20 -49.21 -11.45
C ILE A 502 30.87 -49.29 -10.07
N ILE A 503 30.28 -50.08 -9.17
CA ILE A 503 30.86 -50.46 -7.88
C ILE A 503 30.78 -51.97 -7.79
N GLY A 504 31.93 -52.64 -7.59
CA GLY A 504 31.99 -54.10 -7.51
C GLY A 504 31.53 -54.83 -8.79
N GLY A 505 31.76 -54.23 -9.97
CA GLY A 505 31.36 -54.80 -11.27
C GLY A 505 29.90 -54.54 -11.67
N HIS A 506 29.09 -53.89 -10.83
CA HIS A 506 27.68 -53.61 -11.10
C HIS A 506 27.41 -52.09 -11.16
N PRO A 507 26.52 -51.60 -12.04
CA PRO A 507 26.18 -50.17 -12.17
C PRO A 507 25.25 -49.70 -11.04
N ILE A 508 25.76 -49.70 -9.81
CA ILE A 508 24.97 -49.39 -8.62
C ILE A 508 24.52 -47.94 -8.60
N LEU A 509 25.37 -47.00 -9.06
CA LEU A 509 25.04 -45.57 -9.04
C LEU A 509 24.36 -45.08 -10.33
N GLN A 510 24.05 -45.96 -11.28
CA GLN A 510 23.35 -45.55 -12.51
C GLN A 510 22.07 -44.78 -12.21
N ASN A 511 21.79 -43.77 -13.04
CA ASN A 511 20.64 -42.88 -12.91
C ASN A 511 20.55 -42.17 -11.55
N THR A 512 21.68 -41.99 -10.86
CA THR A 512 21.79 -41.21 -9.62
C THR A 512 22.31 -39.81 -9.93
N GLY A 513 21.66 -38.79 -9.38
CA GLY A 513 22.02 -37.39 -9.48
C GLY A 513 22.37 -36.80 -8.12
N ILE A 514 23.37 -35.92 -8.11
CA ILE A 514 23.69 -35.03 -7.01
C ILE A 514 23.65 -33.60 -7.54
N ASN A 515 22.63 -32.86 -7.14
CA ASN A 515 22.48 -31.45 -7.41
C ASN A 515 22.87 -30.62 -6.19
N PHE A 516 23.71 -29.62 -6.39
CA PHE A 516 24.17 -28.71 -5.38
C PHE A 516 23.97 -27.28 -5.87
N ASN A 517 23.35 -26.44 -5.04
CA ASN A 517 23.11 -25.05 -5.36
C ASN A 517 23.60 -24.14 -4.23
N ILE A 518 24.25 -23.03 -4.59
CA ILE A 518 24.64 -21.96 -3.67
C ILE A 518 24.06 -20.66 -4.18
N TYR A 519 23.57 -19.86 -3.24
CA TYR A 519 23.40 -18.42 -3.41
C TYR A 519 24.18 -17.72 -2.30
N ALA A 520 25.01 -16.75 -2.67
CA ALA A 520 25.73 -15.89 -1.76
C ALA A 520 25.52 -14.43 -2.17
N GLY A 521 25.08 -13.59 -1.24
CA GLY A 521 24.78 -12.19 -1.49
C GLY A 521 25.35 -11.28 -0.43
N SER A 522 25.80 -10.09 -0.83
CA SER A 522 26.14 -9.04 0.13
C SER A 522 24.89 -8.57 0.88
N GLY A 523 25.09 -7.92 2.01
CA GLY A 523 23.99 -7.31 2.76
C GLY A 523 23.26 -6.21 1.99
N THR A 524 21.95 -6.14 2.20
CA THR A 524 21.11 -5.07 1.69
C THR A 524 21.06 -3.87 2.64
N PRO A 525 20.78 -2.66 2.15
CA PRO A 525 20.70 -1.47 3.00
C PRO A 525 19.52 -1.48 3.98
N TYR A 526 19.68 -0.77 5.11
CA TYR A 526 18.61 -0.45 6.06
C TYR A 526 18.86 0.92 6.73
N SER A 527 17.80 1.52 7.26
CA SER A 527 17.85 2.82 7.94
C SER A 527 18.03 2.66 9.45
N ARG A 528 19.20 3.03 9.97
CA ARG A 528 19.54 2.95 11.39
C ARG A 528 18.81 4.03 12.20
N ALA A 529 18.39 3.71 13.42
CA ALA A 529 17.81 4.67 14.35
C ALA A 529 18.88 5.24 15.31
N SER A 530 18.74 6.49 15.74
CA SER A 530 19.65 7.15 16.70
C SER A 530 19.19 7.01 18.14
N ASN A 531 17.94 6.64 18.39
CA ASN A 531 17.38 6.37 19.71
C ASN A 531 16.86 4.93 19.82
N PRO A 532 16.95 4.31 21.01
CA PRO A 532 16.23 3.07 21.28
C PRO A 532 14.73 3.36 21.33
N THR A 533 13.95 2.47 20.72
CA THR A 533 12.48 2.46 20.77
C THR A 533 11.99 1.13 21.31
N THR A 534 10.91 1.17 22.09
CA THR A 534 10.29 -0.06 22.62
C THR A 534 9.58 -0.85 21.52
N THR A 535 9.88 -2.14 21.40
CA THR A 535 9.21 -3.05 20.45
C THR A 535 8.02 -3.78 21.07
N ALA A 536 7.96 -3.89 22.39
CA ALA A 536 6.99 -4.75 23.08
C ALA A 536 6.05 -4.00 24.04
N ASP A 537 6.31 -2.72 24.31
CA ASP A 537 5.40 -1.88 25.09
C ASP A 537 4.47 -1.10 24.16
N PHE A 538 3.26 -1.60 23.99
CA PHE A 538 2.22 -1.00 23.14
C PHE A 538 1.57 0.25 23.75
N THR A 539 1.94 0.62 24.98
CA THR A 539 1.38 1.80 25.66
C THR A 539 2.18 3.07 25.39
N VAL A 540 3.41 2.94 24.87
CA VAL A 540 4.30 4.07 24.61
C VAL A 540 4.42 4.30 23.11
N ASN A 541 3.95 5.46 22.65
CA ASN A 541 4.18 5.91 21.28
C ASN A 541 5.54 6.59 21.17
N GLU A 542 6.56 5.84 20.73
CA GLU A 542 7.90 6.39 20.49
C GLU A 542 8.19 6.55 19.00
N ARG A 543 8.86 7.64 18.63
CA ARG A 543 9.31 7.87 17.25
C ARG A 543 10.76 7.41 17.10
N ASN A 544 11.05 6.81 15.94
CA ASN A 544 12.41 6.53 15.52
C ASN A 544 13.03 7.78 14.88
N PHE A 545 14.12 8.27 15.44
CA PHE A 545 14.96 9.28 14.80
C PHE A 545 16.01 8.59 13.94
N LEU A 546 16.21 9.08 12.72
CA LEU A 546 17.17 8.51 11.80
C LEU A 546 18.62 8.82 12.22
N ALA A 547 19.47 7.80 12.30
CA ALA A 547 20.91 7.96 12.46
C ALA A 547 21.59 8.02 11.08
N GLY A 548 22.06 9.21 10.69
CA GLY A 548 22.74 9.42 9.41
C GLY A 548 21.77 9.57 8.25
N SER A 549 22.01 8.87 7.15
CA SER A 549 21.14 8.90 5.95
C SER A 549 20.19 7.70 5.89
N PRO A 550 19.02 7.84 5.23
CA PRO A 550 18.17 6.70 4.95
C PRO A 550 18.95 5.66 4.16
N ASN A 551 18.81 4.39 4.57
CA ASN A 551 19.52 3.26 3.98
C ASN A 551 21.06 3.40 3.97
N GLY A 552 21.61 4.15 4.93
CA GLY A 552 23.06 4.32 5.08
C GLY A 552 23.78 3.12 5.69
N SER A 553 23.08 2.24 6.40
CA SER A 553 23.65 1.02 7.01
C SER A 553 23.31 -0.22 6.19
N ARG A 554 24.01 -1.35 6.40
CA ARG A 554 23.77 -2.62 5.68
C ARG A 554 23.61 -3.80 6.63
N LEU A 555 22.69 -4.69 6.28
CA LEU A 555 22.57 -5.99 6.92
C LEU A 555 23.85 -6.84 6.70
N PRO A 556 24.05 -7.92 7.46
CA PRO A 556 25.06 -8.92 7.13
C PRO A 556 24.80 -9.59 5.78
N GLY A 557 25.85 -10.10 5.14
CA GLY A 557 25.72 -10.92 3.92
C GLY A 557 24.98 -12.23 4.18
N ASN A 558 24.37 -12.80 3.14
CA ASN A 558 23.64 -14.04 3.23
C ASN A 558 24.27 -15.14 2.36
N VAL A 559 24.27 -16.37 2.87
CA VAL A 559 24.70 -17.57 2.14
C VAL A 559 23.68 -18.67 2.37
N ARG A 560 23.16 -19.23 1.27
CA ARG A 560 22.21 -20.33 1.27
C ARG A 560 22.72 -21.42 0.36
N ALA A 561 22.92 -22.61 0.92
CA ALA A 561 23.30 -23.80 0.18
C ALA A 561 22.16 -24.83 0.21
N GLY A 562 21.95 -25.52 -0.90
CA GLY A 562 21.02 -26.62 -1.03
C GLY A 562 21.69 -27.83 -1.67
N LEU A 563 21.21 -29.01 -1.29
CA LEU A 563 21.64 -30.30 -1.82
C LEU A 563 20.41 -31.12 -2.18
N ARG A 564 20.42 -31.78 -3.33
CA ARG A 564 19.47 -32.82 -3.68
C ARG A 564 20.25 -34.03 -4.20
N ILE A 565 20.01 -35.18 -3.59
CA ILE A 565 20.48 -36.47 -4.09
C ILE A 565 19.23 -37.22 -4.56
N ASP A 566 19.23 -37.69 -5.79
CA ASP A 566 18.08 -38.39 -6.36
C ASP A 566 18.51 -39.61 -7.18
N LYS A 567 17.64 -40.61 -7.26
CA LYS A 567 17.86 -41.79 -8.09
C LYS A 567 16.57 -42.19 -8.81
N ASP A 568 16.69 -42.38 -10.12
CA ASP A 568 15.60 -42.88 -10.95
C ASP A 568 15.62 -44.41 -11.02
N PHE A 569 14.49 -45.01 -10.67
CA PHE A 569 14.19 -46.42 -10.85
C PHE A 569 13.24 -46.55 -12.03
N LYS A 570 13.76 -47.04 -13.17
CA LYS A 570 12.94 -47.37 -14.34
C LYS A 570 12.19 -48.66 -14.06
N LEU A 571 10.86 -48.62 -14.10
CA LEU A 571 10.05 -49.81 -13.98
C LEU A 571 10.04 -50.59 -15.31
N PRO A 572 10.18 -51.93 -15.27
CA PRO A 572 10.17 -52.74 -16.47
C PRO A 572 8.82 -52.64 -17.19
N VAL A 573 8.86 -52.50 -18.51
CA VAL A 573 7.68 -52.55 -19.39
C VAL A 573 7.75 -53.84 -20.21
N ALA A 574 6.60 -54.46 -20.50
CA ALA A 574 6.53 -55.64 -21.36
C ALA A 574 7.23 -55.38 -22.71
N LYS A 575 7.98 -56.39 -23.21
CA LYS A 575 8.87 -56.28 -24.39
C LYS A 575 8.21 -55.70 -25.66
N ASP A 576 6.89 -55.79 -25.79
CA ASP A 576 6.12 -55.34 -26.97
C ASP A 576 5.30 -54.05 -26.75
N SER A 577 5.51 -53.35 -25.63
CA SER A 577 4.77 -52.13 -25.31
C SER A 577 5.40 -50.89 -25.95
N LYS A 578 4.61 -50.11 -26.70
CA LYS A 578 4.98 -48.76 -27.18
C LYS A 578 4.96 -47.68 -26.08
N LYS A 579 4.62 -48.03 -24.83
CA LYS A 579 4.52 -47.06 -23.73
C LYS A 579 5.89 -46.75 -23.14
N ALA A 580 6.14 -45.48 -22.83
CA ALA A 580 7.35 -45.06 -22.13
C ALA A 580 7.47 -45.78 -20.77
N PRO A 581 8.70 -46.11 -20.32
CA PRO A 581 8.91 -46.71 -19.02
C PRO A 581 8.49 -45.74 -17.93
N LYS A 582 7.67 -46.23 -17.00
CA LYS A 582 7.31 -45.50 -15.78
C LYS A 582 8.56 -45.33 -14.94
N VAL A 583 8.76 -44.13 -14.37
CA VAL A 583 9.94 -43.80 -13.58
C VAL A 583 9.52 -43.42 -12.17
N ILE A 584 10.13 -44.09 -11.18
CA ILE A 584 10.07 -43.69 -9.78
C ILE A 584 11.36 -42.93 -9.47
N ASN A 585 11.28 -41.64 -9.15
CA ASN A 585 12.40 -40.87 -8.63
C ASN A 585 12.31 -40.84 -7.10
N VAL A 586 13.31 -41.39 -6.42
CA VAL A 586 13.46 -41.27 -4.97
C VAL A 586 14.50 -40.18 -4.72
N TYR A 587 14.18 -39.20 -3.88
CA TYR A 587 15.10 -38.10 -3.60
C TYR A 587 15.19 -37.78 -2.11
N TYR A 588 16.38 -37.32 -1.73
CA TYR A 588 16.69 -36.66 -0.48
C TYR A 588 17.13 -35.23 -0.77
N ARG A 589 16.45 -34.23 -0.21
CA ARG A 589 16.73 -32.82 -0.42
C ARG A 589 16.98 -32.13 0.91
N VAL A 590 18.08 -31.38 1.00
CA VAL A 590 18.41 -30.53 2.15
C VAL A 590 18.41 -29.08 1.69
N GLN A 591 17.61 -28.25 2.36
CA GLN A 591 17.65 -26.80 2.25
C GLN A 591 18.46 -26.22 3.41
N ASN A 592 19.21 -25.15 3.16
CA ASN A 592 20.15 -24.56 4.13
C ASN A 592 21.11 -25.64 4.67
N LEU A 593 21.87 -26.25 3.75
CA LEU A 593 22.75 -27.39 4.03
C LEU A 593 23.70 -27.13 5.21
N PHE A 594 24.24 -25.93 5.35
CA PHE A 594 25.16 -25.59 6.44
C PHE A 594 24.46 -25.13 7.73
N ASN A 595 23.13 -25.08 7.74
CA ASN A 595 22.34 -24.53 8.84
C ASN A 595 22.76 -23.09 9.21
N GLN A 596 23.15 -22.30 8.21
CA GLN A 596 23.59 -20.92 8.40
C GLN A 596 22.40 -20.07 8.87
N GLN A 597 22.59 -19.33 9.96
CA GLN A 597 21.63 -18.33 10.44
C GLN A 597 21.84 -17.03 9.66
N ASN A 598 21.15 -16.89 8.54
CA ASN A 598 21.24 -15.64 7.77
C ASN A 598 20.33 -14.59 8.40
N VAL A 599 20.89 -13.42 8.72
CA VAL A 599 20.13 -12.28 9.24
C VAL A 599 19.35 -11.63 8.09
N LEU A 600 18.02 -11.56 8.25
CA LEU A 600 17.07 -10.96 7.30
C LEU A 600 16.53 -9.62 7.80
N GLY A 601 16.57 -9.38 9.11
CA GLY A 601 16.07 -8.18 9.75
C GLY A 601 16.85 -7.90 11.03
N VAL A 602 16.91 -6.63 11.42
CA VAL A 602 17.58 -6.15 12.63
C VAL A 602 16.77 -5.06 13.29
N TYR A 603 16.94 -4.91 14.60
CA TYR A 603 16.44 -3.75 15.33
C TYR A 603 17.23 -2.51 14.91
N ARG A 604 16.52 -1.45 14.54
CA ARG A 604 17.09 -0.29 13.83
C ARG A 604 18.16 0.44 14.64
N PHE A 605 18.05 0.49 15.96
CA PHE A 605 19.00 1.20 16.82
C PHE A 605 20.33 0.42 16.98
N THR A 606 20.23 -0.83 17.44
CA THR A 606 21.39 -1.70 17.72
C THR A 606 22.03 -2.29 16.47
N GLY A 607 21.25 -2.50 15.40
CA GLY A 607 21.68 -3.32 14.26
C GLY A 607 21.75 -4.82 14.57
N SER A 608 21.24 -5.25 15.74
CA SER A 608 21.19 -6.63 16.17
C SER A 608 19.88 -7.29 15.74
N PRO A 609 19.87 -8.59 15.36
CA PRO A 609 18.63 -9.31 15.10
C PRO A 609 17.84 -9.70 16.36
N THR A 610 18.42 -9.56 17.56
CA THR A 610 17.84 -10.11 18.82
C THR A 610 17.69 -9.11 19.95
N ASP A 611 18.17 -7.88 19.79
CA ASP A 611 18.22 -6.90 20.87
C ASP A 611 17.91 -5.50 20.34
N ASP A 612 16.95 -4.79 20.95
CA ASP A 612 16.60 -3.41 20.62
C ASP A 612 17.18 -2.38 21.61
N ALA A 613 17.92 -2.85 22.63
CA ALA A 613 18.50 -2.09 23.73
C ALA A 613 17.52 -1.32 24.61
N PHE A 614 16.20 -1.54 24.51
CA PHE A 614 15.23 -0.83 25.35
C PHE A 614 15.41 -1.16 26.84
N ILE A 615 15.55 -2.45 27.16
CA ILE A 615 15.69 -2.92 28.55
C ILE A 615 16.97 -2.40 29.19
N SER A 616 18.07 -2.32 28.44
CA SER A 616 19.36 -1.85 28.96
C SER A 616 19.47 -0.33 29.06
N GLU A 617 18.83 0.42 28.16
CA GLU A 617 19.05 1.87 28.01
C GLU A 617 17.92 2.74 28.59
N ARG A 618 16.67 2.24 28.61
CA ARG A 618 15.49 3.07 28.91
C ARG A 618 14.50 2.48 29.91
N PHE A 619 14.59 1.19 30.21
CA PHE A 619 13.67 0.58 31.16
C PHE A 619 13.88 1.14 32.56
N ILE A 620 12.84 1.78 33.09
CA ILE A 620 12.77 2.26 34.46
C ILE A 620 11.63 1.51 35.14
N PRO A 621 11.89 0.73 36.21
CA PRO A 621 10.85 0.15 37.05
C PRO A 621 9.85 1.24 37.48
N ARG A 622 8.57 1.09 37.11
CA ARG A 622 7.52 2.04 37.55
C ARG A 622 6.95 1.57 38.88
N GLU A 623 6.97 2.44 39.89
CA GLU A 623 6.20 2.23 41.11
C GLU A 623 4.72 2.08 40.75
N GLY A 624 4.17 0.87 40.92
CA GLY A 624 2.78 0.52 40.55
C GLY A 624 2.65 -0.65 39.56
N ASN A 625 3.74 -1.12 38.94
CA ASN A 625 3.72 -2.38 38.21
C ASN A 625 3.64 -3.56 39.19
N ILE A 626 2.79 -4.54 38.89
CA ILE A 626 2.57 -5.71 39.76
C ILE A 626 3.85 -6.58 39.85
N ASN A 627 4.66 -6.63 38.78
CA ASN A 627 5.94 -7.37 38.75
C ASN A 627 6.85 -6.97 37.55
N ASP A 628 7.98 -6.30 37.82
CA ASP A 628 8.93 -5.90 36.76
C ASP A 628 9.59 -7.10 36.05
N LEU A 629 9.83 -8.21 36.76
CA LEU A 629 10.39 -9.43 36.16
C LEU A 629 9.44 -9.99 35.10
N SER A 630 8.13 -9.98 35.37
CA SER A 630 7.13 -10.42 34.40
C SER A 630 7.11 -9.53 33.15
N PHE A 631 7.31 -8.22 33.31
CA PHE A 631 7.42 -7.32 32.16
C PHE A 631 8.66 -7.64 31.34
N VAL A 632 9.83 -7.75 31.98
CA VAL A 632 11.10 -8.07 31.30
C VAL A 632 11.02 -9.42 30.58
N ASP A 633 10.45 -10.46 31.21
CA ASP A 633 10.32 -11.78 30.60
C ASP A 633 9.41 -11.76 29.35
N LEU A 634 8.24 -11.12 29.45
CA LEU A 634 7.33 -10.96 28.31
C LEU A 634 7.94 -10.10 27.20
N TYR A 635 8.70 -9.06 27.57
CA TYR A 635 9.45 -8.22 26.64
C TYR A 635 10.50 -9.05 25.88
N MET A 636 11.30 -9.83 26.59
CA MET A 636 12.34 -10.69 26.00
C MET A 636 11.74 -11.75 25.08
N ILE A 637 10.59 -12.35 25.44
CA ILE A 637 9.88 -13.28 24.55
C ILE A 637 9.43 -12.57 23.28
N LYS A 638 8.89 -11.34 23.39
CA LYS A 638 8.47 -10.55 22.22
C LYS A 638 9.64 -10.12 21.34
N LEU A 639 10.80 -9.84 21.94
CA LEU A 639 12.04 -9.52 21.22
C LEU A 639 12.58 -10.66 20.38
N GLN A 640 12.34 -11.91 20.78
CA GLN A 640 12.71 -13.07 19.98
C GLN A 640 11.79 -13.15 18.76
N ASN A 641 12.20 -12.52 17.67
CA ASN A 641 11.48 -12.52 16.40
C ASN A 641 12.16 -13.48 15.40
N PRO A 642 11.61 -14.69 15.17
CA PRO A 642 12.17 -15.63 14.20
C PRO A 642 12.21 -15.08 12.77
N GLY A 643 11.39 -14.07 12.45
CA GLY A 643 11.37 -13.39 11.16
C GLY A 643 12.68 -12.66 10.82
N ASN A 644 13.52 -12.35 11.82
CA ASN A 644 14.83 -11.74 11.62
C ASN A 644 15.88 -12.73 11.07
N PHE A 645 15.56 -14.03 11.00
CA PHE A 645 16.48 -15.06 10.52
C PHE A 645 15.90 -15.87 9.37
N SER A 646 16.77 -16.39 8.51
CA SER A 646 16.37 -17.39 7.52
C SER A 646 15.93 -18.68 8.20
N LEU A 647 15.03 -19.41 7.54
CA LEU A 647 14.64 -20.75 7.98
C LEU A 647 15.86 -21.67 8.20
N PRO A 648 15.81 -22.54 9.23
CA PRO A 648 16.89 -23.44 9.55
C PRO A 648 17.06 -24.53 8.48
N ARG A 649 18.01 -25.43 8.68
CA ARG A 649 18.16 -26.63 7.85
C ARG A 649 16.85 -27.42 7.82
N ARG A 650 16.38 -27.73 6.62
CA ARG A 650 15.20 -28.58 6.40
C ARG A 650 15.54 -29.72 5.46
N SER A 651 15.26 -30.94 5.90
CA SER A 651 15.49 -32.16 5.12
C SER A 651 14.16 -32.75 4.69
N TYR A 652 14.11 -33.20 3.43
CA TYR A 652 12.95 -33.81 2.82
C TYR A 652 13.36 -35.12 2.17
N ILE A 653 12.61 -36.18 2.44
CA ILE A 653 12.64 -37.41 1.65
C ILE A 653 11.34 -37.44 0.87
N GLY A 654 11.41 -37.74 -0.42
CA GLY A 654 10.23 -37.84 -1.26
C GLY A 654 10.40 -38.84 -2.38
N VAL A 655 9.25 -39.23 -2.91
CA VAL A 655 9.15 -40.12 -4.07
C VAL A 655 8.21 -39.45 -5.06
N THR A 656 8.66 -39.26 -6.29
CA THR A 656 7.80 -38.82 -7.39
C THR A 656 7.65 -39.94 -8.40
N PHE A 657 6.41 -40.17 -8.83
CA PHE A 657 6.07 -41.17 -9.82
C PHE A 657 5.60 -40.49 -11.10
N ASN A 658 6.35 -40.68 -12.19
CA ASN A 658 6.04 -40.14 -13.51
C ASN A 658 5.48 -41.29 -14.37
N PHE A 659 4.26 -41.12 -14.91
CA PHE A 659 3.52 -42.14 -15.65
C PHE A 659 3.21 -41.75 -17.09
#